data_AF-A0A2N9F482-F1
#
_entry.id   AF-A0A2N9F482-F1
#
_cell.length_a   1.000
_cell.length_b   1.000
_cell.length_c   1.000
_cell.angle_alpha   90.00
_cell.angle_beta   90.00
_cell.angle_gamma   90.00
#
_symmetry.space_group_name_H-M   'P 1'
#
loop_
_entity.id
_entity.type
_entity.pdbx_description
1 polymer ?
#
loop_
_entity_poly.entity_id
_entity_poly.type
_entity_poly.pdbx_seq_one_letter_code
_entity_poly.pdbx_strand_id
1 'polypeptide(L)'
;MTILLSSDVNEEQGRVESGVPSPLFTVGSGSCRQVEELTQKFRYLSGASLLLYSSHITCNVLVYNLYNVTEEEESEEAILRRLEESVNAHPDDPSLHFDLGLLLWEKGGEESNKEKAAEHFVISAKLNPQNGAAFRYLGHYYAGVSLDTQRGLKCYQRAVSLNPDDSQSGEALCDLLDREGKESLEVAVCREASEKSPRAFWAFRRLGYLQAHQNKWSEAVQSLQHGIRGYPACADLWQALGLAYQRLGRYTAAIKGVERFQQALKISPESVSAQYGLASGLLCLAKSCINLGAFKWGASLLEEASKVAKASTHLAENMSCIWKLHGDVQLAYAKCFPWMEEGQGLEFDLDTFNASILSWKQTCSLAAISARCSYQRALHLAPWEANIYADIAITTDLISSLTKSVGNNVNACQLSEKMALGALLLEGDNYEFWVALGCLSDHNALKQHALIRGLHLDVSLAVGWAYLGKLYREEGANQLARKAFDCARSIDPSLSLPWAGMSADFHARDPSPDEAFESCLRAVQILPLAEFQIGLAKLAVFSGHLSSSQVFGAIQQAVQHAPQYPESHNLYGLVCEARFDYQSAAAAYRLARYAISSFPGSVPKSHTRDISLNLARSLCKAGNALDALQECEDLKKEGMLDVEGLQIYAFSLWKLDKHDLALSVVRNLAVRVSAMEQTSVAAPVSFICRMLYYISGLDSAISSILKMPKDLFQNSGISFTVSSIHTLDICNRLESVVSSSRCFLTSPEEIIGMHFLIALGKLVKHGTESCLGFQSGVAHLRKAIHMYPNSSLIRNLLGYLLLSSKEWNDTHVATRCCNVSTDRQNKEGLKSASEILGAGAVACYAVGNSNPKLSFPTCTYQCLNEPGAIQQLQNEVYSKTDMCYQKFQLLLCASEISLYSGNKIGCINHAKNASKLLLPDAYLFFSHLQLCRAYAVEGDIINLQKEYLRCLELRTDYHIGWICLKLLESQYHVQTDLNILELSFKEYSKEENYSWNMWMARFYLVLGLISIWNQDFLSAEEFLAQACSSAGAESCLFLCHGAICMELARQSSGSQFLSLAVKSLTKAHKTSLVPLPVVSALLAQAEGSLGSKEKWERNLRLEWCSWPPEMRPAELFFQMHLLAKQSKSGPNTSAHVESYQSPEKWVLRAIHTNPSCIRYWKVLQKLIT
;
A
#
# COMPACT_ATOMS: atom_id res chain seq x y z
N MET A 1 6.22 42.67 -6.39
CA MET A 1 4.77 42.72 -6.63
C MET A 1 4.18 41.45 -6.05
N THR A 2 3.17 41.63 -5.21
CA THR A 2 2.69 40.83 -4.07
C THR A 2 1.83 39.58 -4.43
N ILE A 3 1.80 38.56 -3.53
CA ILE A 3 0.77 37.48 -3.23
C ILE A 3 0.57 36.35 -4.29
N LEU A 4 0.40 35.02 -4.02
CA LEU A 4 -0.17 34.21 -2.92
C LEU A 4 0.48 32.80 -2.79
N LEU A 5 0.69 32.36 -1.55
CA LEU A 5 0.97 30.98 -1.09
C LEU A 5 -0.09 30.62 -0.03
N SER A 6 -0.74 29.46 -0.17
CA SER A 6 -1.35 28.72 0.95
C SER A 6 -1.72 27.29 0.53
N SER A 7 -1.09 26.30 1.16
CA SER A 7 -1.72 25.01 1.49
C SER A 7 -0.89 24.31 2.56
N ASP A 8 -1.49 24.17 3.74
CA ASP A 8 -0.95 23.57 4.95
C ASP A 8 -0.74 22.06 4.84
N VAL A 9 0.37 21.60 5.42
CA VAL A 9 0.72 20.22 5.74
C VAL A 9 0.47 20.03 7.23
N ASN A 10 -0.32 19.02 7.62
CA ASN A 10 -0.40 18.56 9.00
C ASN A 10 0.09 17.11 9.10
N GLU A 11 0.98 16.93 10.06
CA GLU A 11 1.78 15.75 10.38
C GLU A 11 0.96 14.63 11.05
N GLU A 12 1.21 13.38 10.62
CA GLU A 12 0.89 12.17 11.39
C GLU A 12 2.11 11.77 12.25
N GLN A 13 1.92 11.74 13.57
CA GLN A 13 2.87 11.14 14.53
C GLN A 13 2.44 9.70 14.87
N GLY A 14 3.33 8.74 14.60
CA GLY A 14 3.24 7.36 15.10
C GLY A 14 3.80 7.21 16.52
N ARG A 15 3.11 6.42 17.36
CA ARG A 15 3.50 6.02 18.72
C ARG A 15 4.29 4.70 18.73
N VAL A 16 5.24 4.62 19.66
CA VAL A 16 5.94 3.41 20.13
C VAL A 16 5.38 2.99 21.50
N GLU A 17 5.38 1.68 21.74
CA GLU A 17 4.90 0.95 22.91
C GLU A 17 5.65 1.26 24.23
N SER A 18 4.94 1.21 25.37
CA SER A 18 5.41 0.64 26.65
C SER A 18 4.23 0.46 27.61
N GLY A 19 4.25 -0.59 28.43
CA GLY A 19 3.07 -1.13 29.13
C GLY A 19 2.98 -0.95 30.65
N VAL A 20 1.82 -1.44 31.14
CA VAL A 20 1.40 -1.90 32.50
C VAL A 20 1.11 -0.83 33.60
N PRO A 21 0.24 -1.05 34.63
CA PRO A 21 -1.24 -0.92 34.58
C PRO A 21 -1.94 -0.12 35.75
N SER A 22 -3.18 0.35 35.49
CA SER A 22 -4.37 0.49 36.38
C SER A 22 -4.40 1.51 37.57
N PRO A 23 -5.57 1.91 38.15
CA PRO A 23 -6.99 1.89 37.69
C PRO A 23 -7.83 3.19 37.98
N LEU A 24 -9.03 3.24 37.37
CA LEU A 24 -10.32 3.82 37.84
C LEU A 24 -10.43 5.33 38.22
N PHE A 25 -11.25 6.08 37.47
CA PHE A 25 -12.59 6.55 37.91
C PHE A 25 -13.36 7.18 36.74
N THR A 26 -14.66 6.90 36.71
CA THR A 26 -15.67 7.25 35.71
C THR A 26 -16.47 8.51 36.08
N VAL A 27 -17.31 8.94 35.12
CA VAL A 27 -18.45 9.88 35.20
C VAL A 27 -18.08 11.36 34.95
N GLY A 28 -18.68 12.12 34.03
CA GLY A 28 -19.77 11.89 33.09
C GLY A 28 -20.28 13.21 32.49
N SER A 29 -20.73 13.13 31.23
CA SER A 29 -21.82 13.92 30.56
C SER A 29 -21.76 15.45 30.45
N GLY A 30 -22.05 15.95 29.23
CA GLY A 30 -22.68 17.28 29.04
C GLY A 30 -22.45 17.89 27.65
N SER A 31 -23.48 17.89 26.81
CA SER A 31 -23.52 18.21 25.38
C SER A 31 -23.58 19.71 25.01
N CYS A 32 -23.05 20.02 23.81
CA CYS A 32 -23.50 20.99 22.78
C CYS A 32 -24.42 22.18 23.16
N ARG A 33 -24.01 23.38 22.75
CA ARG A 33 -24.79 24.21 21.81
C ARG A 33 -23.91 25.23 21.06
N GLN A 34 -24.23 25.34 19.78
CA GLN A 34 -23.64 26.18 18.76
C GLN A 34 -24.22 27.60 18.77
N VAL A 35 -23.36 28.55 18.35
CA VAL A 35 -23.65 29.67 17.44
C VAL A 35 -24.60 30.76 17.96
N GLU A 36 -23.98 31.84 18.43
CA GLU A 36 -24.39 33.21 18.14
C GLU A 36 -23.10 34.06 18.04
N GLU A 37 -22.96 34.74 16.89
CA GLU A 37 -22.37 36.08 16.79
C GLU A 37 -20.85 36.21 17.01
N LEU A 38 -19.96 36.22 16.02
CA LEU A 38 -19.95 36.94 14.73
C LEU A 38 -20.34 38.43 14.77
N THR A 39 -20.23 39.07 15.94
CA THR A 39 -20.51 40.51 16.07
C THR A 39 -19.55 41.26 17.00
N GLN A 40 -18.26 40.91 17.05
CA GLN A 40 -17.30 41.76 17.80
C GLN A 40 -15.82 41.63 17.41
N LYS A 41 -15.53 41.72 16.12
CA LYS A 41 -14.22 42.17 15.62
C LYS A 41 -14.44 43.24 14.56
N PHE A 42 -14.37 44.52 14.95
CA PHE A 42 -13.50 45.53 14.34
C PHE A 42 -13.71 46.94 14.98
N ARG A 43 -12.63 47.45 15.58
CA ARG A 43 -12.25 48.87 15.83
C ARG A 43 -13.08 49.74 16.79
N TYR A 44 -12.49 50.00 17.96
CA TYR A 44 -11.83 51.27 18.33
C TYR A 44 -11.06 51.00 19.65
N LEU A 45 -9.73 50.87 19.64
CA LEU A 45 -8.77 51.97 19.88
C LEU A 45 -9.17 52.91 21.01
N SER A 46 -8.83 52.56 22.25
CA SER A 46 -8.00 53.41 23.13
C SER A 46 -7.65 52.65 24.42
N GLY A 47 -6.38 52.68 24.82
CA GLY A 47 -5.94 52.36 26.17
C GLY A 47 -5.26 51.00 26.35
N ALA A 48 -4.00 51.07 26.80
CA ALA A 48 -3.23 50.03 27.48
C ALA A 48 -2.53 48.95 26.64
N SER A 49 -1.49 49.37 25.91
CA SER A 49 -0.26 48.59 25.75
C SER A 49 0.70 48.90 26.91
N LEU A 50 1.28 47.85 27.50
CA LEU A 50 2.39 47.74 28.47
C LEU A 50 1.93 47.06 29.77
N LEU A 51 2.30 45.79 29.93
CA LEU A 51 2.77 45.18 31.18
C LEU A 51 3.05 43.69 30.94
N LEU A 52 4.28 43.39 30.52
CA LEU A 52 4.94 42.12 30.79
C LEU A 52 6.44 42.39 30.84
N TYR A 53 7.11 41.85 31.85
CA TYR A 53 8.58 41.76 32.07
C TYR A 53 9.35 42.97 32.61
N SER A 54 9.65 42.95 33.90
CA SER A 54 10.93 43.44 34.45
C SER A 54 11.23 42.89 35.87
N SER A 55 11.58 41.61 35.95
CA SER A 55 12.34 41.07 37.09
C SER A 55 13.66 40.52 36.55
N HIS A 56 14.77 41.06 37.05
CA HIS A 56 16.17 40.93 36.59
C HIS A 56 16.63 41.99 35.57
N ILE A 57 16.90 43.20 36.06
CA ILE A 57 18.14 43.98 35.81
C ILE A 57 18.32 44.89 37.03
N THR A 58 19.07 44.41 38.01
CA THR A 58 19.66 45.24 39.07
C THR A 58 21.15 44.94 39.03
N CYS A 59 21.87 45.70 38.20
CA CYS A 59 23.32 45.96 38.32
C CYS A 59 23.93 46.84 37.20
N ASN A 60 23.15 47.58 36.41
CA ASN A 60 23.71 48.53 35.42
C ASN A 60 23.04 49.93 35.45
N VAL A 61 22.44 50.33 36.57
CA VAL A 61 21.70 51.61 36.70
C VAL A 61 22.51 52.71 37.40
N LEU A 62 23.80 52.49 37.71
CA LEU A 62 24.65 53.56 38.29
C LEU A 62 25.59 54.24 37.29
N VAL A 63 25.84 53.67 36.12
CA VAL A 63 26.66 54.34 35.07
C VAL A 63 25.80 55.06 34.03
N TYR A 64 24.56 54.58 33.77
CA TYR A 64 23.65 55.25 32.82
C TYR A 64 22.96 56.50 33.41
N ASN A 65 22.90 56.64 34.73
CA ASN A 65 22.28 57.78 35.41
C ASN A 65 23.25 58.95 35.71
N LEU A 66 24.53 58.83 35.32
CA LEU A 66 25.46 59.97 35.30
C LEU A 66 25.57 60.61 33.90
N TYR A 67 25.15 59.92 32.84
CA TYR A 67 25.19 60.45 31.48
C TYR A 67 23.89 61.15 31.02
N ASN A 68 22.81 61.14 31.80
CA ASN A 68 21.52 61.66 31.32
C ASN A 68 20.70 62.49 32.32
N VAL A 69 21.35 63.16 33.27
CA VAL A 69 20.74 64.24 34.05
C VAL A 69 21.65 65.46 34.06
N THR A 70 21.84 66.06 32.89
CA THR A 70 21.94 67.50 32.63
C THR A 70 22.07 67.68 31.12
N GLU A 71 21.14 68.38 30.49
CA GLU A 71 21.36 69.03 29.19
C GLU A 71 22.34 70.22 29.39
N GLU A 72 23.55 69.91 29.84
CA GLU A 72 24.74 70.74 29.77
C GLU A 72 25.89 69.81 29.40
N GLU A 73 26.65 70.14 28.35
CA GLU A 73 27.90 69.44 27.99
C GLU A 73 28.92 69.57 29.14
N GLU A 74 28.76 68.79 30.23
CA GLU A 74 29.82 68.60 31.20
C GLU A 74 30.91 67.75 30.54
N SER A 75 32.07 68.37 30.29
CA SER A 75 33.27 67.66 29.82
C SER A 75 33.56 66.45 30.71
N GLU A 76 33.99 65.33 30.13
CA GLU A 76 34.44 64.12 30.87
C GLU A 76 35.46 64.44 31.99
N GLU A 77 36.16 65.58 31.90
CA GLU A 77 37.11 66.08 32.91
C GLU A 77 36.46 66.63 34.18
N ALA A 78 35.21 67.08 34.12
CA ALA A 78 34.41 67.49 35.28
C ALA A 78 33.92 66.26 36.05
N ILE A 79 33.51 65.21 35.32
CA ILE A 79 33.11 63.92 35.89
C ILE A 79 34.30 63.25 36.57
N LEU A 80 35.48 63.27 35.95
CA LEU A 80 36.73 62.77 36.54
C LEU A 80 37.05 63.48 37.86
N ARG A 81 37.05 64.82 37.89
CA ARG A 81 37.32 65.60 39.12
C ARG A 81 36.33 65.29 40.24
N ARG A 82 35.05 65.14 39.91
CA ARG A 82 33.99 64.81 40.88
C ARG A 82 34.13 63.39 41.43
N LEU A 83 34.54 62.43 40.60
CA LEU A 83 34.83 61.07 41.03
C LEU A 83 36.11 61.02 41.89
N GLU A 84 37.16 61.76 41.54
CA GLU A 84 38.37 61.88 42.35
C GLU A 84 38.06 62.49 43.73
N GLU A 85 37.24 63.55 43.80
CA GLU A 85 36.77 64.13 45.06
C GLU A 85 35.94 63.13 45.88
N SER A 86 35.08 62.34 45.23
CA SER A 86 34.24 61.34 45.87
C SER A 86 35.06 60.16 46.42
N VAL A 87 36.07 59.70 45.69
CA VAL A 87 37.02 58.67 46.13
C VAL A 87 37.85 59.19 47.32
N ASN A 88 38.27 60.45 47.30
CA ASN A 88 38.98 61.07 48.42
C ASN A 88 38.11 61.24 49.67
N ALA A 89 36.80 61.48 49.49
CA ALA A 89 35.84 61.56 50.60
C ALA A 89 35.50 60.18 51.20
N HIS A 90 35.48 59.13 50.37
CA HIS A 90 35.13 57.76 50.76
C HIS A 90 36.13 56.74 50.21
N PRO A 91 37.37 56.67 50.76
CA PRO A 91 38.44 55.83 50.22
C PRO A 91 38.21 54.32 50.38
N ASP A 92 37.28 53.91 51.25
CA ASP A 92 36.96 52.50 51.50
C ASP A 92 35.85 51.95 50.59
N ASP A 93 35.24 52.77 49.71
CA ASP A 93 34.19 52.31 48.79
C ASP A 93 34.78 51.66 47.52
N PRO A 94 34.65 50.33 47.34
CA PRO A 94 35.19 49.63 46.18
C PRO A 94 34.55 50.04 44.85
N SER A 95 33.32 50.57 44.86
CA SER A 95 32.55 50.93 43.66
C SER A 95 33.09 52.22 43.06
N LEU A 96 33.37 53.22 43.90
CA LEU A 96 33.94 54.50 43.48
C LEU A 96 35.34 54.33 42.88
N HIS A 97 36.19 53.47 43.47
CA HIS A 97 37.50 53.13 42.89
C HIS A 97 37.36 52.40 41.55
N PHE A 98 36.34 51.54 41.38
CA PHE A 98 36.10 50.85 40.11
C PHE A 98 35.64 51.83 39.02
N ASP A 99 34.69 52.71 39.33
CA ASP A 99 34.15 53.69 38.39
C ASP A 99 35.20 54.73 37.96
N LEU A 100 36.05 55.18 38.90
CA LEU A 100 37.20 56.04 38.60
C LEU A 100 38.23 55.32 37.71
N GLY A 101 38.54 54.06 38.02
CA GLY A 101 39.42 53.23 37.21
C GLY A 101 38.87 53.02 35.78
N LEU A 102 37.57 52.83 35.63
CA LEU A 102 36.91 52.66 34.33
C LEU A 102 37.00 53.94 33.49
N LEU A 103 36.72 55.10 34.08
CA LEU A 103 36.79 56.38 33.37
C LEU A 103 38.23 56.73 32.95
N LEU A 104 39.22 56.43 33.79
CA LEU A 104 40.65 56.54 33.44
C LEU A 104 41.06 55.54 32.34
N TRP A 105 40.48 54.34 32.33
CA TRP A 105 40.72 53.32 31.30
C TRP A 105 40.16 53.76 29.94
N GLU A 106 38.96 54.34 29.91
CA GLU A 106 38.30 54.83 28.69
C GLU A 106 38.98 56.07 28.10
N LYS A 107 39.48 56.98 28.94
CA LYS A 107 40.29 58.16 28.52
C LYS A 107 41.68 57.79 27.97
N GLY A 108 42.12 56.54 28.15
CA GLY A 108 43.50 56.11 27.98
C GLY A 108 43.99 55.91 26.54
N GLY A 109 44.47 56.98 25.90
CA GLY A 109 45.39 56.92 24.75
C GLY A 109 46.89 56.79 25.16
N GLU A 110 47.24 57.26 26.37
CA GLU A 110 48.60 57.23 26.94
C GLU A 110 48.75 56.07 27.96
N GLU A 111 49.90 55.38 27.97
CA GLU A 111 50.17 54.25 28.88
C GLU A 111 50.05 54.64 30.36
N SER A 112 50.48 55.86 30.71
CA SER A 112 50.42 56.41 32.09
C SER A 112 49.01 56.44 32.70
N ASN A 113 47.98 56.70 31.88
CA ASN A 113 46.60 56.71 32.39
C ASN A 113 46.06 55.29 32.63
N LYS A 114 46.53 54.30 31.87
CA LYS A 114 46.17 52.89 32.07
C LYS A 114 46.86 52.29 33.30
N GLU A 115 48.06 52.78 33.65
CA GLU A 115 48.73 52.42 34.90
C GLU A 115 47.96 52.92 36.12
N LYS A 116 47.55 54.20 36.12
CA LYS A 116 46.71 54.77 37.19
C LYS A 116 45.35 54.06 37.31
N ALA A 117 44.72 53.74 36.17
CA ALA A 117 43.50 52.93 36.16
C ALA A 117 43.71 51.55 36.81
N ALA A 118 44.83 50.89 36.52
CA ALA A 118 45.18 49.60 37.12
C ALA A 118 45.38 49.69 38.64
N GLU A 119 45.98 50.76 39.15
CA GLU A 119 46.11 50.99 40.60
C GLU A 119 44.74 51.06 41.28
N HIS A 120 43.80 51.82 40.71
CA HIS A 120 42.43 51.91 41.22
C HIS A 120 41.67 50.57 41.10
N PHE A 121 41.88 49.79 40.04
CA PHE A 121 41.32 48.43 39.94
C PHE A 121 41.92 47.46 40.97
N VAL A 122 43.21 47.56 41.31
CA VAL A 122 43.82 46.76 42.40
C VAL A 122 43.22 47.13 43.75
N ILE A 123 43.02 48.42 44.02
CA ILE A 123 42.38 48.89 45.26
C ILE A 123 40.94 48.36 45.33
N SER A 124 40.16 48.49 44.25
CA SER A 124 38.80 47.95 44.15
C SER A 124 38.76 46.43 44.39
N ALA A 125 39.68 45.68 43.79
CA ALA A 125 39.76 44.21 43.97
C ALA A 125 40.19 43.78 45.38
N LYS A 126 40.99 44.59 46.09
CA LYS A 126 41.37 44.35 47.50
C LYS A 126 40.19 44.63 48.44
N LEU A 127 39.47 45.72 48.21
CA LEU A 127 38.32 46.13 49.01
C LEU A 127 37.10 45.22 48.77
N ASN A 128 36.90 44.74 47.53
CA ASN A 128 35.87 43.77 47.18
C ASN A 128 36.42 42.60 46.33
N PRO A 129 36.84 41.49 46.97
CA PRO A 129 37.33 40.30 46.28
C PRO A 129 36.30 39.54 45.43
N GLN A 130 35.01 39.94 45.47
CA GLN A 130 33.92 39.37 44.67
C GLN A 130 33.64 40.21 43.41
N ASN A 131 34.29 41.36 43.23
CA ASN A 131 34.13 42.18 42.03
C ASN A 131 34.87 41.56 40.83
N GLY A 132 34.19 40.69 40.07
CA GLY A 132 34.74 40.06 38.87
C GLY A 132 35.18 41.06 37.79
N ALA A 133 34.51 42.22 37.68
CA ALA A 133 34.82 43.23 36.67
C ALA A 133 36.17 43.93 36.95
N ALA A 134 36.53 44.15 38.21
CA ALA A 134 37.85 44.68 38.57
C ALA A 134 38.98 43.73 38.13
N PHE A 135 38.80 42.41 38.32
CA PHE A 135 39.75 41.40 37.85
C PHE A 135 39.83 41.31 36.32
N ARG A 136 38.73 41.57 35.59
CA ARG A 136 38.72 41.66 34.12
C ARG A 136 39.63 42.77 33.62
N TYR A 137 39.47 43.99 34.12
CA TYR A 137 40.31 45.12 33.68
C TYR A 137 41.77 44.99 34.12
N LEU A 138 42.04 44.41 35.31
CA LEU A 138 43.40 44.03 35.70
C LEU A 138 44.00 43.00 34.73
N GLY A 139 43.21 42.04 34.27
CA GLY A 139 43.60 41.09 33.23
C GLY A 139 43.97 41.80 31.91
N HIS A 140 43.15 42.76 31.46
CA HIS A 140 43.43 43.56 30.26
C HIS A 140 44.71 44.38 30.40
N TYR A 141 44.92 45.01 31.55
CA TYR A 141 46.14 45.75 31.85
C TYR A 141 47.37 44.83 31.86
N TYR A 142 47.31 43.71 32.59
CA TYR A 142 48.47 42.83 32.71
C TYR A 142 48.84 42.17 31.38
N ALA A 143 47.85 41.66 30.64
CA ALA A 143 48.06 40.98 29.37
C ALA A 143 48.38 41.93 28.20
N GLY A 144 47.85 43.15 28.21
CA GLY A 144 47.96 44.09 27.09
C GLY A 144 49.01 45.20 27.26
N VAL A 145 49.10 45.81 28.46
CA VAL A 145 49.94 46.98 28.71
C VAL A 145 51.26 46.57 29.36
N SER A 146 51.21 45.83 30.48
CA SER A 146 52.43 45.43 31.20
C SER A 146 53.14 44.20 30.61
N LEU A 147 52.49 43.52 29.66
CA LEU A 147 52.94 42.28 29.00
C LEU A 147 53.24 41.09 29.96
N ASP A 148 52.73 41.10 31.19
CA ASP A 148 52.79 39.97 32.13
C ASP A 148 51.61 39.01 31.92
N THR A 149 51.82 38.02 31.04
CA THR A 149 50.79 37.04 30.67
C THR A 149 50.37 36.15 31.84
N GLN A 150 51.27 35.83 32.77
CA GLN A 150 50.97 34.93 33.89
C GLN A 150 50.07 35.59 34.94
N ARG A 151 50.29 36.88 35.23
CA ARG A 151 49.35 37.64 36.07
C ARG A 151 48.02 37.86 35.36
N GLY A 152 48.06 38.20 34.07
CA GLY A 152 46.86 38.34 33.24
C GLY A 152 45.98 37.09 33.28
N LEU A 153 46.56 35.90 33.06
CA LEU A 153 45.87 34.61 33.14
C LEU A 153 45.19 34.39 34.49
N LYS A 154 45.89 34.63 35.61
CA LYS A 154 45.32 34.48 36.96
C LYS A 154 44.18 35.47 37.22
N CYS A 155 44.31 36.71 36.76
CA CYS A 155 43.26 37.72 36.87
C CYS A 155 42.01 37.32 36.08
N TYR A 156 42.14 36.86 34.83
CA TYR A 156 40.99 36.39 34.06
C TYR A 156 40.39 35.09 34.61
N GLN A 157 41.20 34.13 35.07
CA GLN A 157 40.71 32.92 35.74
C GLN A 157 39.88 33.27 36.97
N ARG A 158 40.35 34.24 37.77
CA ARG A 158 39.59 34.73 38.91
C ARG A 158 38.28 35.38 38.48
N ALA A 159 38.29 36.25 37.46
CA ALA A 159 37.09 36.89 36.93
C ALA A 159 36.04 35.86 36.45
N VAL A 160 36.45 34.86 35.68
CA VAL A 160 35.58 33.78 35.17
C VAL A 160 35.06 32.89 36.31
N SER A 161 35.89 32.60 37.33
CA SER A 161 35.45 31.81 38.48
C SER A 161 34.35 32.49 39.31
N LEU A 162 34.37 33.83 39.33
CA LEU A 162 33.40 34.68 40.05
C LEU A 162 32.14 34.90 39.23
N ASN A 163 32.27 35.13 37.92
CA ASN A 163 31.16 35.25 36.99
C ASN A 163 31.42 34.42 35.72
N PRO A 164 30.90 33.17 35.66
CA PRO A 164 31.05 32.31 34.48
C PRO A 164 30.40 32.86 33.21
N ASP A 165 29.46 33.79 33.32
CA ASP A 165 28.75 34.38 32.17
C ASP A 165 29.54 35.51 31.49
N ASP A 166 30.65 35.98 32.09
CA ASP A 166 31.48 37.06 31.54
C ASP A 166 32.29 36.61 30.31
N SER A 167 31.72 36.85 29.12
CA SER A 167 32.34 36.47 27.85
C SER A 167 33.66 37.18 27.57
N GLN A 168 33.85 38.41 28.05
CA GLN A 168 35.07 39.16 27.75
C GLN A 168 36.28 38.57 28.49
N SER A 169 36.12 38.28 29.78
CA SER A 169 37.16 37.62 30.56
C SER A 169 37.40 36.19 30.09
N GLY A 170 36.33 35.45 29.77
CA GLY A 170 36.41 34.08 29.28
C GLY A 170 37.14 33.96 27.95
N GLU A 171 36.78 34.79 26.96
CA GLU A 171 37.43 34.78 25.65
C GLU A 171 38.90 35.23 25.73
N ALA A 172 39.20 36.28 26.50
CA ALA A 172 40.58 36.74 26.70
C ALA A 172 41.46 35.71 27.41
N LEU A 173 40.88 34.93 28.35
CA LEU A 173 41.55 33.81 28.99
C LEU A 173 41.87 32.69 28.00
N CYS A 174 40.89 32.27 27.19
CA CYS A 174 41.09 31.29 26.13
C CYS A 174 42.17 31.74 25.13
N ASP A 175 42.11 32.97 24.65
CA ASP A 175 43.08 33.48 23.67
C ASP A 175 44.53 33.52 24.21
N LEU A 176 44.71 33.72 25.53
CA LEU A 176 46.01 33.64 26.17
C LEU A 176 46.47 32.19 26.33
N LEU A 177 45.57 31.27 26.67
CA LEU A 177 45.88 29.84 26.78
C LEU A 177 46.21 29.22 25.41
N ASP A 178 45.51 29.63 24.36
CA ASP A 178 45.78 29.30 22.96
C ASP A 178 47.20 29.73 22.57
N ARG A 179 47.59 30.98 22.88
CA ARG A 179 48.94 31.50 22.63
C ARG A 179 50.03 30.75 23.38
N GLU A 180 49.74 30.26 24.59
CA GLU A 180 50.67 29.44 25.38
C GLU A 180 50.64 27.95 25.00
N GLY A 181 49.77 27.53 24.07
CA GLY A 181 49.62 26.14 23.65
C GLY A 181 49.05 25.21 24.73
N LYS A 182 48.34 25.76 25.72
CA LYS A 182 47.82 25.04 26.90
C LYS A 182 46.39 24.54 26.70
N GLU A 183 46.15 23.80 25.63
CA GLU A 183 44.81 23.32 25.21
C GLU A 183 44.08 22.52 26.31
N SER A 184 44.80 21.67 27.05
CA SER A 184 44.19 20.85 28.13
C SER A 184 43.62 21.69 29.28
N LEU A 185 44.27 22.80 29.63
CA LEU A 185 43.80 23.73 30.65
C LEU A 185 42.61 24.55 30.12
N GLU A 186 42.63 24.94 28.86
CA GLU A 186 41.52 25.65 28.23
C GLU A 186 40.23 24.83 28.22
N VAL A 187 40.32 23.54 27.85
CA VAL A 187 39.18 22.61 27.91
C VAL A 187 38.64 22.51 29.35
N ALA A 188 39.52 22.47 30.35
CA ALA A 188 39.12 22.39 31.76
C ALA A 188 38.38 23.67 32.21
N VAL A 189 38.90 24.85 31.86
CA VAL A 189 38.26 26.14 32.16
C VAL A 189 36.89 26.25 31.48
N CYS A 190 36.80 25.91 30.19
CA CYS A 190 35.54 25.96 29.45
C CYS A 190 34.51 24.98 30.02
N ARG A 191 34.94 23.78 30.41
CA ARG A 191 34.06 22.79 31.05
C ARG A 191 33.55 23.29 32.40
N GLU A 192 34.43 23.79 33.26
CA GLU A 192 34.06 24.33 34.56
C GLU A 192 33.06 25.49 34.44
N ALA A 193 33.28 26.41 33.50
CA ALA A 193 32.36 27.51 33.22
C ALA A 193 30.99 27.01 32.72
N SER A 194 30.99 26.00 31.82
CA SER A 194 29.76 25.42 31.26
C SER A 194 28.93 24.61 32.26
N GLU A 195 29.58 23.97 33.25
CA GLU A 195 28.91 23.25 34.34
C GLU A 195 28.32 24.21 35.36
N LYS A 196 29.00 25.34 35.62
CA LYS A 196 28.55 26.36 36.57
C LYS A 196 27.39 27.21 36.04
N SER A 197 27.34 27.47 34.73
CA SER A 197 26.23 28.25 34.14
C SER A 197 25.87 27.79 32.72
N PRO A 198 24.57 27.54 32.44
CA PRO A 198 24.10 27.25 31.09
C PRO A 198 24.09 28.49 30.17
N ARG A 199 24.34 29.70 30.72
CA ARG A 199 24.43 30.97 29.98
C ARG A 199 25.86 31.35 29.58
N ALA A 200 26.86 30.57 29.97
CA ALA A 200 28.25 30.72 29.56
C ALA A 200 28.44 30.31 28.08
N PHE A 201 27.77 31.01 27.15
CA PHE A 201 27.75 30.67 25.73
C PHE A 201 29.15 30.71 25.10
N TRP A 202 30.03 31.61 25.57
CA TRP A 202 31.43 31.70 25.14
C TRP A 202 32.20 30.41 25.43
N ALA A 203 31.93 29.77 26.58
CA ALA A 203 32.58 28.53 26.99
C ALA A 203 32.11 27.36 26.12
N PHE A 204 30.79 27.25 25.85
CA PHE A 204 30.26 26.27 24.91
C PHE A 204 30.78 26.47 23.48
N ARG A 205 30.95 27.73 23.04
CA ARG A 205 31.53 28.09 21.75
C ARG A 205 32.95 27.54 21.61
N ARG A 206 33.83 27.88 22.57
CA ARG A 206 35.23 27.45 22.61
C ARG A 206 35.36 25.93 22.75
N LEU A 207 34.61 25.35 23.68
CA LEU A 207 34.57 23.90 23.89
C LEU A 207 34.17 23.15 22.61
N GLY A 208 33.17 23.66 21.87
CA GLY A 208 32.74 23.09 20.60
C GLY A 208 33.83 23.07 19.53
N TYR A 209 34.60 24.15 19.39
CA TYR A 209 35.73 24.21 18.46
C TYR A 209 36.88 23.27 18.88
N LEU A 210 37.24 23.27 20.17
CA LEU A 210 38.28 22.38 20.69
C LEU A 210 37.90 20.90 20.55
N GLN A 211 36.65 20.55 20.84
CA GLN A 211 36.14 19.19 20.64
C GLN A 211 36.13 18.79 19.16
N ALA A 212 35.82 19.71 18.24
CA ALA A 212 35.92 19.47 16.81
C ALA A 212 37.38 19.23 16.38
N HIS A 213 38.33 20.00 16.90
CA HIS A 213 39.76 19.81 16.65
C HIS A 213 40.26 18.45 17.18
N GLN A 214 39.74 18.00 18.32
CA GLN A 214 40.02 16.67 18.91
C GLN A 214 39.26 15.52 18.23
N ASN A 215 38.53 15.76 17.14
CA ASN A 215 37.67 14.79 16.46
C ASN A 215 36.55 14.19 17.34
N LYS A 216 36.18 14.84 18.45
CA LYS A 216 35.07 14.44 19.34
C LYS A 216 33.75 15.00 18.83
N TRP A 217 33.34 14.53 17.65
CA TRP A 217 32.22 15.12 16.89
C TRP A 217 30.88 15.12 17.64
N SER A 218 30.59 14.08 18.42
CA SER A 218 29.32 13.98 19.16
C SER A 218 29.21 15.02 20.27
N GLU A 219 30.29 15.25 21.01
CA GLU A 219 30.33 16.27 22.06
C GLU A 219 30.34 17.67 21.45
N ALA A 220 31.11 17.86 20.36
CA ALA A 220 31.18 19.11 19.64
C ALA A 220 29.79 19.58 19.17
N VAL A 221 28.94 18.67 18.66
CA VAL A 221 27.57 19.01 18.27
C VAL A 221 26.77 19.58 19.44
N GLN A 222 26.85 18.98 20.63
CA GLN A 222 26.12 19.47 21.80
C GLN A 222 26.59 20.86 22.22
N SER A 223 27.91 21.04 22.34
CA SER A 223 28.52 22.31 22.73
C SER A 223 28.22 23.42 21.71
N LEU A 224 28.34 23.14 20.40
CA LEU A 224 28.06 24.10 19.34
C LEU A 224 26.57 24.48 19.29
N GLN A 225 25.64 23.54 19.51
CA GLN A 225 24.21 23.84 19.61
C GLN A 225 23.88 24.78 20.76
N HIS A 226 24.57 24.63 21.90
CA HIS A 226 24.44 25.56 23.02
C HIS A 226 25.08 26.92 22.72
N GLY A 227 26.27 26.96 22.11
CA GLY A 227 26.95 28.19 21.72
C GLY A 227 26.13 29.05 20.74
N ILE A 228 25.45 28.43 19.78
CA ILE A 228 24.59 29.12 18.80
C ILE A 228 23.42 29.86 19.47
N ARG A 229 22.94 29.42 20.64
CA ARG A 229 21.87 30.14 21.36
C ARG A 229 22.31 31.54 21.82
N GLY A 230 23.59 31.70 22.15
CA GLY A 230 24.17 33.00 22.51
C GLY A 230 24.64 33.81 21.30
N TYR A 231 25.13 33.13 20.27
CA TYR A 231 25.71 33.76 19.08
C TYR A 231 25.01 33.32 17.78
N PRO A 232 23.69 33.59 17.60
CA PRO A 232 22.94 33.07 16.45
C PRO A 232 23.38 33.68 15.11
N ALA A 233 23.98 34.88 15.14
CA ALA A 233 24.47 35.60 13.96
C ALA A 233 25.91 35.24 13.57
N CYS A 234 26.58 34.33 14.28
CA CYS A 234 27.95 33.92 13.94
C CYS A 234 27.92 32.79 12.89
N ALA A 235 28.31 33.11 11.64
CA ALA A 235 28.34 32.14 10.55
C ALA A 235 29.29 30.96 10.81
N ASP A 236 30.42 31.20 11.47
CA ASP A 236 31.46 30.18 11.72
C ASP A 236 30.96 29.07 12.66
N LEU A 237 30.07 29.39 13.61
CA LEU A 237 29.46 28.39 14.47
C LEU A 237 28.50 27.48 13.72
N TRP A 238 27.72 28.03 12.80
CA TRP A 238 26.87 27.25 11.92
C TRP A 238 27.69 26.36 10.99
N GLN A 239 28.83 26.86 10.48
CA GLN A 239 29.77 26.07 9.68
C GLN A 239 30.37 24.90 10.48
N ALA A 240 30.90 25.16 11.68
CA ALA A 240 31.49 24.12 12.52
C ALA A 240 30.47 23.07 12.96
N LEU A 241 29.22 23.48 13.23
CA LEU A 241 28.14 22.54 13.52
C LEU A 241 27.80 21.69 12.28
N GLY A 242 27.77 22.30 11.09
CA GLY A 242 27.60 21.60 9.83
C GLY A 242 28.68 20.55 9.59
N LEU A 243 29.94 20.92 9.81
CA LEU A 243 31.09 20.02 9.70
C LEU A 243 31.02 18.87 10.71
N ALA A 244 30.70 19.16 11.98
CA ALA A 244 30.58 18.14 13.01
C ALA A 244 29.47 17.12 12.66
N TYR A 245 28.34 17.59 12.15
CA TYR A 245 27.28 16.71 11.65
C TYR A 245 27.71 15.87 10.46
N GLN A 246 28.44 16.44 9.50
CA GLN A 246 28.94 15.71 8.34
C GLN A 246 29.93 14.61 8.76
N ARG A 247 30.82 14.89 9.71
CA ARG A 247 31.82 13.92 10.22
C ARG A 247 31.22 12.79 11.05
N LEU A 248 30.02 12.96 11.61
CA LEU A 248 29.28 11.86 12.26
C LEU A 248 28.81 10.79 11.26
N GLY A 249 28.83 11.05 9.96
CA GLY A 249 28.70 10.04 8.89
C GLY A 249 27.34 9.35 8.77
N ARG A 250 26.32 9.80 9.51
CA ARG A 250 24.95 9.26 9.44
C ARG A 250 24.12 10.07 8.44
N TYR A 251 23.25 9.41 7.67
CA TYR A 251 22.35 10.09 6.71
C TYR A 251 21.56 11.24 7.34
N THR A 252 20.99 11.02 8.53
CA THR A 252 20.24 12.05 9.28
C THR A 252 21.13 13.21 9.75
N ALA A 253 22.40 12.94 10.05
CA ALA A 253 23.37 13.96 10.39
C ALA A 253 23.77 14.77 9.15
N ALA A 254 23.95 14.13 7.99
CA ALA A 254 24.23 14.81 6.73
C ALA A 254 23.11 15.80 6.33
N ILE A 255 21.83 15.44 6.50
CA ILE A 255 20.70 16.36 6.26
C ILE A 255 20.81 17.59 7.18
N LYS A 256 20.98 17.36 8.49
CA LYS A 256 21.16 18.44 9.46
C LYS A 256 22.36 19.31 9.12
N GLY A 257 23.46 18.71 8.67
CA GLY A 257 24.67 19.42 8.24
C GLY A 257 24.41 20.36 7.07
N VAL A 258 23.72 19.89 6.03
CA VAL A 258 23.31 20.70 4.87
C VAL A 258 22.46 21.89 5.30
N GLU A 259 21.46 21.68 6.18
CA GLU A 259 20.65 22.78 6.73
C GLU A 259 21.51 23.82 7.47
N ARG A 260 22.52 23.37 8.25
CA ARG A 260 23.40 24.29 8.98
C ARG A 260 24.30 25.09 8.05
N PHE A 261 24.84 24.47 7.00
CA PHE A 261 25.62 25.21 6.00
C PHE A 261 24.76 26.21 5.23
N GLN A 262 23.52 25.87 4.86
CA GLN A 262 22.59 26.82 4.26
C GLN A 262 22.33 28.00 5.19
N GLN A 263 22.19 27.76 6.50
CA GLN A 263 22.01 28.85 7.46
C GLN A 263 23.25 29.72 7.63
N ALA A 264 24.46 29.13 7.60
CA ALA A 264 25.70 29.89 7.56
C ALA A 264 25.77 30.80 6.32
N LEU A 265 25.33 30.31 5.15
CA LEU A 265 25.32 31.09 3.90
C LEU A 265 24.26 32.20 3.88
N LYS A 266 23.15 32.06 4.62
CA LYS A 266 22.20 33.18 4.79
C LYS A 266 22.82 34.34 5.58
N ILE A 267 23.70 34.04 6.52
CA ILE A 267 24.40 35.04 7.34
C ILE A 267 25.60 35.61 6.55
N SER A 268 26.40 34.75 5.93
CA SER A 268 27.59 35.10 5.17
C SER A 268 27.60 34.39 3.81
N PRO A 269 26.99 34.99 2.76
CA PRO A 269 26.86 34.37 1.43
C PRO A 269 28.19 34.05 0.74
N GLU A 270 29.24 34.83 1.02
CA GLU A 270 30.56 34.71 0.39
C GLU A 270 31.52 33.78 1.15
N SER A 271 31.04 33.03 2.15
CA SER A 271 31.87 32.09 2.90
C SER A 271 32.22 30.85 2.06
N VAL A 272 33.48 30.77 1.60
CA VAL A 272 34.00 29.65 0.79
C VAL A 272 33.92 28.32 1.55
N SER A 273 34.23 28.32 2.85
CA SER A 273 34.15 27.12 3.71
C SER A 273 32.72 26.61 3.85
N ALA A 274 31.73 27.51 4.00
CA ALA A 274 30.32 27.15 4.06
C ALA A 274 29.81 26.59 2.72
N GLN A 275 30.21 27.19 1.59
CA GLN A 275 29.85 26.69 0.25
C GLN A 275 30.48 25.32 -0.03
N TYR A 276 31.76 25.14 0.33
CA TYR A 276 32.44 23.85 0.21
C TYR A 276 31.76 22.77 1.07
N GLY A 277 31.45 23.09 2.33
CA GLY A 277 30.73 22.19 3.23
C GLY A 277 29.33 21.83 2.72
N LEU A 278 28.59 22.79 2.17
CA LEU A 278 27.29 22.55 1.55
C LEU A 278 27.38 21.61 0.35
N ALA A 279 28.29 21.88 -0.60
CA ALA A 279 28.46 21.04 -1.79
C ALA A 279 28.91 19.62 -1.42
N SER A 280 29.83 19.48 -0.46
CA SER A 280 30.30 18.20 0.06
C SER A 280 29.19 17.42 0.79
N GLY A 281 28.37 18.11 1.59
CA GLY A 281 27.21 17.54 2.26
C GLY A 281 26.14 17.04 1.28
N LEU A 282 25.82 17.84 0.25
CA LEU A 282 24.88 17.46 -0.81
C LEU A 282 25.39 16.27 -1.63
N LEU A 283 26.69 16.21 -1.93
CA LEU A 283 27.31 15.04 -2.58
C LEU A 283 27.16 13.77 -1.72
N CYS A 284 27.35 13.87 -0.40
CA CYS A 284 27.17 12.74 0.52
C CYS A 284 25.71 12.27 0.59
N LEU A 285 24.76 13.21 0.64
CA LEU A 285 23.32 12.89 0.57
C LEU A 285 22.96 12.24 -0.75
N ALA A 286 23.47 12.76 -1.88
CA ALA A 286 23.24 12.18 -3.18
C ALA A 286 23.77 10.74 -3.28
N LYS A 287 24.99 10.46 -2.80
CA LYS A 287 25.54 9.09 -2.73
C LYS A 287 24.63 8.15 -1.93
N SER A 288 24.08 8.63 -0.81
CA SER A 288 23.14 7.85 -0.01
C SER A 288 21.81 7.58 -0.75
N CYS A 289 21.27 8.59 -1.42
CA CYS A 289 20.06 8.45 -2.25
C CYS A 289 20.27 7.47 -3.41
N ILE A 290 21.45 7.50 -4.05
CA ILE A 290 21.85 6.58 -5.12
C ILE A 290 21.85 5.13 -4.59
N ASN A 291 22.43 4.89 -3.42
CA ASN A 291 22.44 3.55 -2.82
C ASN A 291 21.03 3.04 -2.46
N LEU A 292 20.10 3.94 -2.14
CA LEU A 292 18.68 3.63 -1.93
C LEU A 292 17.89 3.48 -3.24
N GLY A 293 18.50 3.75 -4.40
CA GLY A 293 17.86 3.70 -5.71
C GLY A 293 16.97 4.92 -6.04
N ALA A 294 17.09 6.01 -5.27
CA ALA A 294 16.37 7.27 -5.49
C ALA A 294 17.13 8.21 -6.44
N PHE A 295 17.41 7.74 -7.66
CA PHE A 295 18.31 8.41 -8.60
C PHE A 295 17.85 9.80 -9.04
N LYS A 296 16.54 10.01 -9.22
CA LYS A 296 15.98 11.34 -9.58
C LYS A 296 16.30 12.39 -8.52
N TRP A 297 16.11 12.04 -7.25
CA TRP A 297 16.46 12.93 -6.14
C TRP A 297 17.98 13.09 -6.03
N GLY A 298 18.74 12.00 -6.18
CA GLY A 298 20.20 12.05 -6.22
C GLY A 298 20.73 13.02 -7.28
N ALA A 299 20.20 12.96 -8.50
CA ALA A 299 20.56 13.86 -9.60
C ALA A 299 20.23 15.33 -9.26
N SER A 300 19.06 15.61 -8.70
CA SER A 300 18.69 16.99 -8.29
C SER A 300 19.62 17.55 -7.20
N LEU A 301 20.02 16.71 -6.22
CA LEU A 301 20.96 17.11 -5.18
C LEU A 301 22.35 17.39 -5.75
N LEU A 302 22.78 16.62 -6.75
CA LEU A 302 24.06 16.81 -7.44
C LEU A 302 24.06 18.04 -8.34
N GLU A 303 22.93 18.38 -8.96
CA GLU A 303 22.78 19.61 -9.72
C GLU A 303 22.94 20.84 -8.81
N GLU A 304 22.27 20.84 -7.65
CA GLU A 304 22.43 21.87 -6.64
C GLU A 304 23.85 21.91 -6.07
N ALA A 305 24.43 20.75 -5.77
CA ALA A 305 25.82 20.66 -5.33
C ALA A 305 26.79 21.24 -6.37
N SER A 306 26.54 21.01 -7.65
CA SER A 306 27.37 21.55 -8.73
C SER A 306 27.25 23.06 -8.83
N LYS A 307 26.03 23.63 -8.72
CA LYS A 307 25.83 25.08 -8.71
C LYS A 307 26.60 25.73 -7.56
N VAL A 308 26.52 25.16 -6.36
CA VAL A 308 27.22 25.67 -5.17
C VAL A 308 28.74 25.52 -5.33
N ALA A 309 29.23 24.35 -5.76
CA ALA A 309 30.65 24.12 -5.97
C ALA A 309 31.22 25.06 -7.05
N LYS A 310 30.50 25.29 -8.14
CA LYS A 310 30.92 26.23 -9.19
C LYS A 310 30.94 27.67 -8.70
N ALA A 311 29.95 28.10 -7.91
CA ALA A 311 29.98 29.42 -7.26
C ALA A 311 31.23 29.56 -6.37
N SER A 312 31.59 28.52 -5.62
CA SER A 312 32.79 28.54 -4.78
C SER A 312 34.10 28.60 -5.57
N THR A 313 34.15 28.03 -6.78
CA THR A 313 35.34 28.18 -7.65
C THR A 313 35.59 29.62 -8.08
N HIS A 314 34.54 30.44 -8.25
CA HIS A 314 34.68 31.86 -8.60
C HIS A 314 35.20 32.71 -7.43
N LEU A 315 34.91 32.33 -6.18
CA LEU A 315 35.39 33.03 -5.00
C LEU A 315 36.84 32.65 -4.64
N ALA A 316 37.25 31.41 -4.92
CA ALA A 316 38.56 30.89 -4.54
C ALA A 316 39.19 30.05 -5.67
N GLU A 317 39.54 30.72 -6.78
CA GLU A 317 40.05 30.07 -8.01
C GLU A 317 41.35 29.28 -7.81
N ASN A 318 42.17 29.66 -6.83
CA ASN A 318 43.49 29.09 -6.58
C ASN A 318 43.47 27.82 -5.71
N MET A 319 42.30 27.38 -5.23
CA MET A 319 42.20 26.25 -4.30
C MET A 319 41.92 24.92 -5.03
N SER A 320 42.92 24.02 -5.04
CA SER A 320 42.82 22.67 -5.64
C SER A 320 41.59 21.89 -5.17
N CYS A 321 41.34 21.85 -3.85
CA CYS A 321 40.31 20.99 -3.27
C CYS A 321 38.88 21.34 -3.71
N ILE A 322 38.61 22.60 -4.07
CA ILE A 322 37.30 23.05 -4.56
C ILE A 322 37.07 22.54 -5.98
N TRP A 323 38.09 22.65 -6.84
CA TRP A 323 38.04 22.12 -8.20
C TRP A 323 37.91 20.59 -8.21
N LYS A 324 38.62 19.91 -7.29
CA LYS A 324 38.45 18.47 -7.07
C LYS A 324 37.02 18.13 -6.66
N LEU A 325 36.45 18.82 -5.68
CA LEU A 325 35.07 18.60 -5.23
C LEU A 325 34.04 18.84 -6.36
N HIS A 326 34.22 19.90 -7.16
CA HIS A 326 33.36 20.14 -8.33
C HIS A 326 33.47 18.99 -9.34
N GLY A 327 34.69 18.46 -9.55
CA GLY A 327 34.93 17.24 -10.32
C GLY A 327 34.19 16.02 -9.78
N ASP A 328 34.26 15.78 -8.47
CA ASP A 328 33.61 14.65 -7.78
C ASP A 328 32.09 14.69 -7.95
N VAL A 329 31.50 15.89 -7.79
CA VAL A 329 30.06 16.12 -7.99
C VAL A 329 29.66 15.85 -9.43
N GLN A 330 30.41 16.36 -10.41
CA GLN A 330 30.12 16.17 -11.83
C GLN A 330 30.29 14.70 -12.26
N LEU A 331 31.29 14.00 -11.73
CA LEU A 331 31.48 12.58 -11.98
C LEU A 331 30.34 11.74 -11.39
N ALA A 332 29.91 12.05 -10.17
CA ALA A 332 28.74 11.41 -9.55
C ALA A 332 27.46 11.71 -10.35
N TYR A 333 27.29 12.94 -10.84
CA TYR A 333 26.15 13.34 -11.66
C TYR A 333 26.10 12.55 -12.98
N ALA A 334 27.23 12.44 -13.68
CA ALA A 334 27.34 11.67 -14.92
C ALA A 334 26.98 10.19 -14.75
N LYS A 335 27.29 9.58 -13.59
CA LYS A 335 26.96 8.18 -13.29
C LYS A 335 25.51 7.99 -12.80
N CYS A 336 24.94 9.01 -12.14
CA CYS A 336 23.63 8.95 -11.49
C CYS A 336 22.46 9.38 -12.38
N PHE A 337 22.69 10.23 -13.38
CA PHE A 337 21.61 10.90 -14.12
C PHE A 337 20.65 9.88 -14.78
N PRO A 338 19.37 9.81 -14.34
CA PRO A 338 18.43 8.83 -14.85
C PRO A 338 17.83 9.28 -16.18
N TRP A 339 17.62 8.34 -17.09
CA TRP A 339 16.74 8.53 -18.25
C TRP A 339 15.29 8.52 -17.78
N MET A 340 14.51 9.48 -18.25
CA MET A 340 13.11 9.67 -17.89
C MET A 340 12.30 9.90 -19.15
N GLU A 341 11.13 9.26 -19.22
CA GLU A 341 10.11 9.60 -20.22
C GLU A 341 9.49 10.93 -19.84
N GLU A 342 9.70 11.97 -20.66
CA GLU A 342 9.01 13.23 -20.49
C GLU A 342 7.53 13.03 -20.84
N GLY A 343 6.68 13.09 -19.81
CA GLY A 343 5.24 12.87 -19.92
C GLY A 343 4.56 13.91 -20.81
N GLN A 344 4.50 13.63 -22.10
CA GLN A 344 3.53 14.21 -23.02
C GLN A 344 2.85 13.04 -23.71
N GLY A 345 1.52 12.93 -23.56
CA GLY A 345 0.69 11.82 -24.06
C GLY A 345 0.58 11.72 -25.58
N LEU A 346 1.66 11.94 -26.30
CA LEU A 346 1.84 11.63 -27.72
C LEU A 346 2.38 10.21 -27.85
N GLU A 347 1.96 9.50 -28.90
CA GLU A 347 2.54 8.20 -29.24
C GLU A 347 4.06 8.33 -29.34
N PHE A 348 4.76 7.52 -28.54
CA PHE A 348 6.21 7.60 -28.40
C PHE A 348 6.88 6.91 -29.59
N ASP A 349 7.21 7.68 -30.63
CA ASP A 349 7.79 7.17 -31.88
C ASP A 349 9.28 6.85 -31.78
N LEU A 350 9.80 6.01 -32.70
CA LEU A 350 11.22 5.63 -32.76
C LEU A 350 12.17 6.84 -32.80
N ASP A 351 11.81 7.89 -33.55
CA ASP A 351 12.63 9.10 -33.65
C ASP A 351 12.66 9.88 -32.32
N THR A 352 11.54 9.90 -31.60
CA THR A 352 11.47 10.52 -30.26
C THR A 352 12.27 9.73 -29.22
N PHE A 353 12.23 8.39 -29.29
CA PHE A 353 13.07 7.52 -28.47
C PHE A 353 14.56 7.81 -28.71
N ASN A 354 14.99 7.79 -29.97
CA ASN A 354 16.39 8.04 -30.33
C ASN A 354 16.86 9.44 -29.91
N ALA A 355 16.02 10.46 -30.09
CA ALA A 355 16.30 11.82 -29.62
C ALA A 355 16.45 11.88 -28.08
N SER A 356 15.57 11.19 -27.34
CA SER A 356 15.64 11.13 -25.88
C SER A 356 16.92 10.45 -25.37
N ILE A 357 17.34 9.34 -26.00
CA ILE A 357 18.56 8.61 -25.64
C ILE A 357 19.79 9.45 -25.96
N LEU A 358 19.80 10.14 -27.10
CA LEU A 358 20.89 11.06 -27.46
C LEU A 358 20.98 12.22 -26.47
N SER A 359 19.85 12.83 -26.09
CA SER A 359 19.81 13.91 -25.09
C SER A 359 20.33 13.46 -23.72
N TRP A 360 19.91 12.27 -23.26
CA TRP A 360 20.40 11.67 -22.02
C TRP A 360 21.91 11.40 -22.08
N LYS A 361 22.41 10.76 -23.15
CA LYS A 361 23.85 10.51 -23.35
C LYS A 361 24.66 11.80 -23.40
N GLN A 362 24.15 12.83 -24.10
CA GLN A 362 24.79 14.14 -24.17
C GLN A 362 24.91 14.77 -22.79
N THR A 363 23.85 14.70 -21.98
CA THR A 363 23.87 15.23 -20.61
C THR A 363 24.91 14.52 -19.75
N CYS A 364 24.94 13.18 -19.75
CA CYS A 364 25.94 12.40 -19.02
C CYS A 364 27.37 12.68 -19.51
N SER A 365 27.57 12.79 -20.83
CA SER A 365 28.87 13.06 -21.45
C SER A 365 29.38 14.47 -21.12
N LEU A 366 28.52 15.50 -21.20
CA LEU A 366 28.87 16.87 -20.83
C LEU A 366 29.26 16.99 -19.36
N ALA A 367 28.55 16.28 -18.48
CA ALA A 367 28.91 16.21 -17.06
C ALA A 367 30.27 15.53 -16.84
N ALA A 368 30.54 14.40 -17.51
CA ALA A 368 31.84 13.72 -17.43
C ALA A 368 33.00 14.59 -17.98
N ILE A 369 32.77 15.33 -19.07
CA ILE A 369 33.73 16.30 -19.61
C ILE A 369 33.97 17.44 -18.61
N SER A 370 32.91 17.97 -17.99
CA SER A 370 33.01 18.99 -16.94
C SER A 370 33.83 18.51 -15.75
N ALA A 371 33.63 17.25 -15.32
CA ALA A 371 34.42 16.62 -14.27
C ALA A 371 35.91 16.57 -14.64
N ARG A 372 36.23 16.06 -15.84
CA ARG A 372 37.62 16.00 -16.34
C ARG A 372 38.28 17.37 -16.38
N CYS A 373 37.61 18.40 -16.90
CA CYS A 373 38.14 19.77 -16.93
C CYS A 373 38.41 20.32 -15.52
N SER A 374 37.54 20.01 -14.56
CA SER A 374 37.68 20.44 -13.17
C SER A 374 38.87 19.75 -12.50
N TYR A 375 39.03 18.45 -12.70
CA TYR A 375 40.20 17.71 -12.22
C TYR A 375 41.50 18.18 -12.88
N GLN A 376 41.48 18.48 -14.18
CA GLN A 376 42.66 19.06 -14.85
C GLN A 376 43.05 20.41 -14.23
N ARG A 377 42.07 21.26 -13.91
CA ARG A 377 42.34 22.52 -13.20
C ARG A 377 42.89 22.27 -11.79
N ALA A 378 42.34 21.31 -11.05
CA ALA A 378 42.86 20.91 -9.74
C ALA A 378 44.32 20.40 -9.84
N LEU A 379 44.60 19.57 -10.85
CA LEU A 379 45.94 19.03 -11.11
C LEU A 379 46.95 20.14 -11.45
N HIS A 380 46.54 21.13 -12.24
CA HIS A 380 47.39 22.29 -12.53
C HIS A 380 47.76 23.09 -11.28
N LEU A 381 46.89 23.12 -10.27
CA LEU A 381 47.13 23.81 -9.01
C LEU A 381 47.94 22.94 -8.02
N ALA A 382 47.76 21.62 -8.06
CA ALA A 382 48.42 20.66 -7.17
C ALA A 382 48.92 19.41 -7.94
N PRO A 383 50.02 19.52 -8.70
CA PRO A 383 50.53 18.42 -9.53
C PRO A 383 51.14 17.25 -8.74
N TRP A 384 51.37 17.42 -7.44
CA TRP A 384 51.88 16.37 -6.55
C TRP A 384 50.78 15.47 -5.96
N GLU A 385 49.49 15.80 -6.14
CA GLU A 385 48.39 14.99 -5.61
C GLU A 385 48.07 13.80 -6.55
N ALA A 386 48.53 12.60 -6.17
CA ALA A 386 48.35 11.37 -6.96
C ALA A 386 46.87 11.00 -7.20
N ASN A 387 45.98 11.29 -6.24
CA ASN A 387 44.55 11.01 -6.36
C ASN A 387 43.91 11.66 -7.59
N ILE A 388 44.30 12.89 -7.95
CA ILE A 388 43.71 13.61 -9.08
C ILE A 388 44.04 12.91 -10.41
N TYR A 389 45.23 12.30 -10.52
CA TYR A 389 45.59 11.51 -11.70
C TYR A 389 44.66 10.29 -11.86
N ALA A 390 44.37 9.58 -10.76
CA ALA A 390 43.44 8.45 -10.77
C ALA A 390 42.00 8.90 -11.12
N ASP A 391 41.54 10.04 -10.59
CA ASP A 391 40.23 10.60 -10.91
C ASP A 391 40.11 11.00 -12.40
N ILE A 392 41.16 11.59 -12.99
CA ILE A 392 41.22 11.89 -14.42
C ILE A 392 41.18 10.60 -15.25
N ALA A 393 41.86 9.53 -14.81
CA ALA A 393 41.84 8.25 -15.48
C ALA A 393 40.42 7.67 -15.54
N ILE A 394 39.74 7.59 -14.38
CA ILE A 394 38.36 7.09 -14.26
C ILE A 394 37.38 7.92 -15.09
N THR A 395 37.51 9.25 -15.08
CA THR A 395 36.62 10.12 -15.87
C THR A 395 36.85 10.00 -17.36
N THR A 396 38.10 9.80 -17.79
CA THR A 396 38.44 9.60 -19.20
C THR A 396 37.89 8.28 -19.74
N ASP A 397 37.96 7.21 -18.95
CA ASP A 397 37.33 5.92 -19.27
C ASP A 397 35.79 6.05 -19.37
N LEU A 398 35.17 6.75 -18.43
CA LEU A 398 33.73 7.02 -18.49
C LEU A 398 33.33 7.78 -19.76
N ILE A 399 34.07 8.83 -20.14
CA ILE A 399 33.84 9.56 -21.40
C ILE A 399 33.95 8.62 -22.60
N SER A 400 34.98 7.76 -22.63
CA SER A 400 35.16 6.75 -23.69
C SER A 400 33.95 5.81 -23.79
N SER A 401 33.43 5.32 -22.65
CA SER A 401 32.25 4.44 -22.61
C SER A 401 30.98 5.10 -23.17
N LEU A 402 30.76 6.38 -22.88
CA LEU A 402 29.58 7.14 -23.30
C LEU A 402 29.63 7.60 -24.77
N THR A 403 30.83 7.84 -25.31
CA THR A 403 31.06 8.40 -26.66
C THR A 403 31.31 7.35 -27.75
N LYS A 404 31.14 6.05 -27.46
CA LYS A 404 31.32 4.92 -28.39
C LYS A 404 30.31 4.85 -29.56
N SER A 405 30.04 5.98 -30.21
CA SER A 405 29.55 6.06 -31.58
C SER A 405 30.39 7.07 -32.36
N VAL A 406 31.03 6.59 -33.43
CA VAL A 406 31.85 7.30 -34.44
C VAL A 406 33.33 7.49 -34.08
N GLY A 407 34.15 6.56 -34.58
CA GLY A 407 35.60 6.75 -34.75
C GLY A 407 36.47 6.22 -33.62
N ASN A 408 37.39 5.31 -33.96
CA ASN A 408 38.44 4.75 -33.11
C ASN A 408 39.28 5.83 -32.40
N ASN A 409 38.85 6.34 -31.25
CA ASN A 409 39.72 7.09 -30.35
C ASN A 409 40.51 6.10 -29.46
N VAL A 410 41.40 5.32 -30.09
CA VAL A 410 42.41 4.49 -29.40
C VAL A 410 43.21 5.31 -28.37
N ASN A 411 43.29 6.64 -28.59
CA ASN A 411 43.95 7.59 -27.71
C ASN A 411 43.28 7.77 -26.34
N ALA A 412 41.96 7.54 -26.19
CA ALA A 412 41.26 7.78 -24.93
C ALA A 412 41.53 6.69 -23.88
N CYS A 413 41.48 5.41 -24.27
CA CYS A 413 41.85 4.31 -23.36
C CYS A 413 43.34 4.37 -22.98
N GLN A 414 44.21 4.69 -23.94
CA GLN A 414 45.64 4.91 -23.67
C GLN A 414 45.89 6.11 -22.73
N LEU A 415 45.04 7.14 -22.76
CA LEU A 415 45.15 8.26 -21.84
C LEU A 415 44.75 7.87 -20.42
N SER A 416 43.68 7.08 -20.26
CA SER A 416 43.27 6.55 -18.95
C SER A 416 44.39 5.75 -18.28
N GLU A 417 44.98 4.79 -19.01
CA GLU A 417 46.10 3.99 -18.52
C GLU A 417 47.32 4.86 -18.13
N LYS A 418 47.68 5.85 -18.95
CA LYS A 418 48.79 6.78 -18.66
C LYS A 418 48.54 7.61 -17.40
N MET A 419 47.31 8.07 -17.18
CA MET A 419 46.97 8.84 -15.98
C MET A 419 47.03 7.95 -14.73
N ALA A 420 46.54 6.70 -14.79
CA ALA A 420 46.67 5.74 -13.69
C ALA A 420 48.15 5.43 -13.37
N LEU A 421 48.99 5.26 -14.39
CA LEU A 421 50.44 5.13 -14.20
C LEU A 421 51.09 6.38 -13.61
N GLY A 422 50.58 7.58 -13.94
CA GLY A 422 51.01 8.83 -13.33
C GLY A 422 50.75 8.89 -11.83
N ALA A 423 49.59 8.39 -11.37
CA ALA A 423 49.28 8.25 -9.94
C ALA A 423 50.29 7.31 -9.25
N LEU A 424 50.57 6.15 -9.85
CA LEU A 424 51.55 5.18 -9.34
C LEU A 424 53.00 5.68 -9.37
N LEU A 425 53.33 6.60 -10.27
CA LEU A 425 54.66 7.20 -10.31
C LEU A 425 54.91 8.13 -9.12
N LEU A 426 53.85 8.74 -8.58
CA LEU A 426 53.89 9.56 -7.38
C LEU A 426 53.80 8.71 -6.10
N GLU A 427 52.89 7.73 -6.08
CA GLU A 427 52.62 6.85 -4.95
C GLU A 427 52.59 5.37 -5.40
N GLY A 428 53.76 4.77 -5.58
CA GLY A 428 53.89 3.40 -6.12
C GLY A 428 53.53 2.28 -5.14
N ASP A 429 53.45 2.61 -3.85
CA ASP A 429 53.05 1.76 -2.73
C ASP A 429 51.54 1.81 -2.44
N ASN A 430 50.78 2.69 -3.11
CA ASN A 430 49.34 2.80 -2.94
C ASN A 430 48.60 1.68 -3.71
N TYR A 431 48.02 0.73 -2.97
CA TYR A 431 47.34 -0.43 -3.53
C TYR A 431 46.05 -0.07 -4.31
N GLU A 432 45.39 1.05 -4.00
CA GLU A 432 44.17 1.48 -4.69
C GLU A 432 44.46 1.89 -6.14
N PHE A 433 45.60 2.54 -6.38
CA PHE A 433 46.02 2.92 -7.73
C PHE A 433 46.43 1.72 -8.59
N TRP A 434 46.98 0.67 -7.98
CA TRP A 434 47.23 -0.61 -8.66
C TRP A 434 45.92 -1.28 -9.09
N VAL A 435 44.89 -1.26 -8.23
CA VAL A 435 43.55 -1.75 -8.60
C VAL A 435 42.92 -0.88 -9.69
N ALA A 436 43.05 0.44 -9.59
CA ALA A 436 42.54 1.37 -10.60
C ALA A 436 43.18 1.09 -11.98
N LEU A 437 44.50 0.93 -12.04
CA LEU A 437 45.20 0.50 -13.26
C LEU A 437 44.68 -0.85 -13.76
N GLY A 438 44.48 -1.81 -12.85
CA GLY A 438 43.93 -3.13 -13.17
C GLY A 438 42.52 -3.10 -13.76
N CYS A 439 41.72 -2.08 -13.44
CA CYS A 439 40.38 -1.88 -13.99
C CYS A 439 40.40 -1.12 -15.32
N LEU A 440 41.30 -0.16 -15.48
CA LEU A 440 41.31 0.81 -16.58
C LEU A 440 42.18 0.39 -17.78
N SER A 441 43.14 -0.52 -17.58
CA SER A 441 43.98 -1.04 -18.67
C SER A 441 43.18 -1.89 -19.66
N ASP A 442 43.49 -1.79 -20.95
CA ASP A 442 42.87 -2.65 -21.98
C ASP A 442 43.55 -4.03 -22.08
N HIS A 443 44.80 -4.15 -21.63
CA HIS A 443 45.60 -5.37 -21.74
C HIS A 443 45.41 -6.33 -20.55
N ASN A 444 44.84 -7.51 -20.78
CA ASN A 444 44.58 -8.52 -19.73
C ASN A 444 45.80 -8.89 -18.88
N ALA A 445 46.98 -9.02 -19.49
CA ALA A 445 48.21 -9.33 -18.76
C ALA A 445 48.61 -8.20 -17.78
N LEU A 446 48.44 -6.95 -18.19
CA LEU A 446 48.68 -5.78 -17.34
C LEU A 446 47.61 -5.68 -16.24
N LYS A 447 46.33 -5.93 -16.57
CA LYS A 447 45.25 -6.03 -15.57
C LYS A 447 45.59 -7.03 -14.48
N GLN A 448 45.97 -8.23 -14.89
CA GLN A 448 46.33 -9.31 -13.98
C GLN A 448 47.53 -8.92 -13.12
N HIS A 449 48.59 -8.40 -13.74
CA HIS A 449 49.78 -7.95 -13.01
C HIS A 449 49.43 -6.89 -11.97
N ALA A 450 48.69 -5.84 -12.36
CA ALA A 450 48.34 -4.74 -11.49
C ALA A 450 47.49 -5.19 -10.28
N LEU A 451 46.47 -6.02 -10.52
CA LEU A 451 45.64 -6.60 -9.45
C LEU A 451 46.45 -7.49 -8.50
N ILE A 452 47.33 -8.34 -9.05
CA ILE A 452 48.21 -9.18 -8.25
C ILE A 452 49.19 -8.32 -7.44
N ARG A 453 49.76 -7.24 -8.00
CA ARG A 453 50.66 -6.34 -7.27
C ARG A 453 49.94 -5.60 -6.15
N GLY A 454 48.72 -5.13 -6.38
CA GLY A 454 47.87 -4.57 -5.31
C GLY A 454 47.67 -5.57 -4.17
N LEU A 455 47.38 -6.84 -4.48
CA LEU A 455 47.25 -7.92 -3.50
C LEU A 455 48.57 -8.31 -2.80
N HIS A 456 49.73 -8.08 -3.44
CA HIS A 456 51.03 -8.28 -2.77
C HIS A 456 51.32 -7.18 -1.75
N LEU A 457 50.83 -5.96 -1.97
CA LEU A 457 50.93 -4.85 -1.02
C LEU A 457 49.96 -5.05 0.15
N ASP A 458 48.72 -5.46 -0.15
CA ASP A 458 47.72 -5.81 0.85
C ASP A 458 46.88 -7.02 0.44
N VAL A 459 47.10 -8.15 1.11
CA VAL A 459 46.37 -9.41 0.88
C VAL A 459 44.90 -9.30 1.32
N SER A 460 44.61 -8.39 2.25
CA SER A 460 43.26 -8.11 2.75
C SER A 460 42.45 -7.15 1.86
N LEU A 461 42.97 -6.81 0.67
CA LEU A 461 42.27 -5.97 -0.29
C LEU A 461 41.15 -6.74 -1.02
N ALA A 462 39.95 -6.75 -0.42
CA ALA A 462 38.78 -7.45 -0.96
C ALA A 462 38.40 -7.00 -2.38
N VAL A 463 38.55 -5.71 -2.70
CA VAL A 463 38.27 -5.15 -4.03
C VAL A 463 39.23 -5.73 -5.09
N GLY A 464 40.50 -5.93 -4.74
CA GLY A 464 41.50 -6.55 -5.62
C GLY A 464 41.13 -7.99 -5.97
N TRP A 465 40.70 -8.77 -4.97
CA TRP A 465 40.19 -10.14 -5.18
C TRP A 465 38.93 -10.17 -6.04
N ALA A 466 38.00 -9.22 -5.85
CA ALA A 466 36.77 -9.12 -6.63
C ALA A 466 37.04 -8.87 -8.12
N TYR A 467 37.91 -7.90 -8.45
CA TYR A 467 38.26 -7.61 -9.84
C TYR A 467 39.13 -8.70 -10.47
N LEU A 468 39.97 -9.40 -9.69
CA LEU A 468 40.70 -10.56 -10.16
C LEU A 468 39.74 -11.71 -10.52
N GLY A 469 38.69 -11.91 -9.71
CA GLY A 469 37.62 -12.85 -10.02
C GLY A 469 36.86 -12.51 -11.29
N LYS A 470 36.56 -11.21 -11.51
CA LYS A 470 35.97 -10.71 -12.75
C LYS A 470 36.86 -11.01 -13.97
N LEU A 471 38.15 -10.74 -13.88
CA LEU A 471 39.11 -11.01 -14.96
C LEU A 471 39.18 -12.51 -15.30
N TYR A 472 39.33 -13.38 -14.29
CA TYR A 472 39.38 -14.83 -14.51
C TYR A 472 38.10 -15.38 -15.13
N ARG A 473 36.95 -14.78 -14.81
CA ARG A 473 35.67 -15.11 -15.44
C ARG A 473 35.65 -14.70 -16.92
N GLU A 474 36.12 -13.51 -17.25
CA GLU A 474 36.24 -13.04 -18.65
C GLU A 474 37.16 -13.95 -19.48
N GLU A 475 38.18 -14.54 -18.86
CA GLU A 475 39.09 -15.52 -19.47
C GLU A 475 38.54 -16.96 -19.50
N GLY A 476 37.36 -17.21 -18.90
CA GLY A 476 36.73 -18.54 -18.82
C GLY A 476 37.29 -19.46 -17.72
N ALA A 477 38.17 -18.97 -16.85
CA ALA A 477 38.75 -19.70 -15.72
C ALA A 477 37.81 -19.71 -14.49
N ASN A 478 36.62 -20.29 -14.65
CA ASN A 478 35.52 -20.22 -13.66
C ASN A 478 35.89 -20.68 -12.25
N GLN A 479 36.76 -21.71 -12.11
CA GLN A 479 37.18 -22.19 -10.79
C GLN A 479 38.06 -21.19 -10.04
N LEU A 480 38.95 -20.48 -10.75
CA LEU A 480 39.78 -19.43 -10.16
C LEU A 480 38.95 -18.20 -9.83
N ALA A 481 37.99 -17.86 -10.69
CA ALA A 481 37.04 -16.78 -10.45
C ALA A 481 36.25 -17.00 -9.16
N ARG A 482 35.70 -18.19 -8.94
CA ARG A 482 34.98 -18.55 -7.71
C ARG A 482 35.84 -18.40 -6.46
N LYS A 483 37.06 -18.94 -6.47
CA LYS A 483 38.00 -18.80 -5.35
C LYS A 483 38.30 -17.34 -5.04
N ALA A 484 38.51 -16.52 -6.05
CA ALA A 484 38.76 -15.09 -5.87
C ALA A 484 37.52 -14.37 -5.29
N PHE A 485 36.31 -14.69 -5.75
CA PHE A 485 35.08 -14.13 -5.18
C PHE A 485 34.81 -14.60 -3.74
N ASP A 486 35.09 -15.86 -3.41
CA ASP A 486 34.98 -16.38 -2.04
C ASP A 486 35.95 -15.68 -1.10
N CYS A 487 37.21 -15.48 -1.52
CA CYS A 487 38.17 -14.67 -0.78
C CYS A 487 37.65 -13.25 -0.56
N ALA A 488 37.17 -12.57 -1.60
CA ALA A 488 36.65 -11.21 -1.50
C ALA A 488 35.47 -11.11 -0.52
N ARG A 489 34.51 -12.04 -0.58
CA ARG A 489 33.34 -12.07 0.32
C ARG A 489 33.69 -12.42 1.76
N SER A 490 34.70 -13.25 1.96
CA SER A 490 35.17 -13.62 3.30
C SER A 490 35.83 -12.46 4.02
N ILE A 491 36.50 -11.58 3.27
CA ILE A 491 37.18 -10.39 3.79
C ILE A 491 36.18 -9.25 3.97
N ASP A 492 35.40 -8.93 2.93
CA ASP A 492 34.41 -7.86 2.95
C ASP A 492 33.09 -8.29 2.27
N PRO A 493 32.08 -8.73 3.06
CA PRO A 493 30.76 -9.08 2.55
C PRO A 493 29.98 -7.90 1.96
N SER A 494 30.42 -6.65 2.19
CA SER A 494 29.74 -5.44 1.73
C SER A 494 30.07 -5.06 0.27
N LEU A 495 30.92 -5.82 -0.41
CA LEU A 495 31.19 -5.63 -1.84
C LEU A 495 30.14 -6.34 -2.70
N SER A 496 29.52 -5.61 -3.63
CA SER A 496 28.48 -6.15 -4.52
C SER A 496 29.00 -7.07 -5.63
N LEU A 497 30.15 -6.75 -6.22
CA LEU A 497 30.71 -7.47 -7.37
C LEU A 497 30.94 -8.97 -7.12
N PRO A 498 31.50 -9.42 -5.97
CA PRO A 498 31.64 -10.84 -5.69
C PRO A 498 30.32 -11.61 -5.61
N TRP A 499 29.27 -11.02 -5.04
CA TRP A 499 27.94 -11.63 -4.97
C TRP A 499 27.31 -11.77 -6.36
N ALA A 500 27.46 -10.74 -7.21
CA ALA A 500 27.02 -10.79 -8.60
C ALA A 500 27.81 -11.82 -9.42
N GLY A 501 29.14 -11.85 -9.25
CA GLY A 501 30.03 -12.79 -9.92
C GLY A 501 29.69 -14.26 -9.62
N MET A 502 29.31 -14.56 -8.39
CA MET A 502 28.87 -15.90 -7.96
C MET A 502 27.50 -16.29 -8.52
N SER A 503 26.58 -15.34 -8.67
CA SER A 503 25.25 -15.60 -9.25
C SER A 503 25.31 -15.93 -10.75
N ALA A 504 26.28 -15.36 -11.45
CA ALA A 504 26.32 -15.43 -12.90
C ALA A 504 26.89 -16.76 -13.44
N ASP A 505 27.24 -17.71 -12.55
CA ASP A 505 27.75 -19.06 -12.86
C ASP A 505 26.67 -20.15 -12.86
N PHE A 506 25.38 -19.79 -12.78
CA PHE A 506 24.30 -20.76 -12.57
C PHE A 506 24.22 -21.89 -13.62
N HIS A 507 24.68 -21.66 -14.85
CA HIS A 507 24.69 -22.66 -15.92
C HIS A 507 25.80 -23.72 -15.81
N ALA A 508 26.87 -23.48 -15.03
CA ALA A 508 28.03 -24.36 -14.97
C ALA A 508 27.88 -25.56 -13.99
N ARG A 509 26.69 -25.71 -13.35
CA ARG A 509 26.30 -26.62 -12.25
C ARG A 509 27.03 -26.42 -10.91
N ASP A 510 26.27 -25.95 -9.92
CA ASP A 510 26.07 -26.50 -8.57
C ASP A 510 25.13 -25.65 -7.68
N PRO A 511 24.88 -24.33 -7.90
CA PRO A 511 23.83 -23.64 -7.16
C PRO A 511 22.46 -23.90 -7.79
N SER A 512 21.44 -24.08 -6.94
CA SER A 512 20.05 -24.00 -7.36
C SER A 512 19.78 -22.60 -7.98
N PRO A 513 18.83 -22.46 -8.95
CA PRO A 513 18.47 -21.15 -9.50
C PRO A 513 18.07 -20.15 -8.40
N ASP A 514 17.57 -20.64 -7.27
CA ASP A 514 17.21 -19.86 -6.10
C ASP A 514 18.44 -19.32 -5.35
N GLU A 515 19.50 -20.12 -5.19
CA GLU A 515 20.77 -19.63 -4.59
C GLU A 515 21.43 -18.55 -5.44
N ALA A 516 21.42 -18.73 -6.78
CA ALA A 516 21.93 -17.71 -7.69
C ALA A 516 21.08 -16.43 -7.60
N PHE A 517 19.76 -16.56 -7.54
CA PHE A 517 18.84 -15.44 -7.36
C PHE A 517 19.13 -14.67 -6.06
N GLU A 518 19.24 -15.36 -4.93
CA GLU A 518 19.54 -14.75 -3.63
C GLU A 518 20.92 -14.05 -3.62
N SER A 519 21.95 -14.69 -4.20
CA SER A 519 23.27 -14.06 -4.34
C SER A 519 23.20 -12.78 -5.18
N CYS A 520 22.46 -12.79 -6.28
CA CYS A 520 22.27 -11.60 -7.12
C CYS A 520 21.46 -10.52 -6.39
N LEU A 521 20.42 -10.92 -5.65
CA LEU A 521 19.59 -10.01 -4.86
C LEU A 521 20.43 -9.28 -3.81
N ARG A 522 21.35 -9.99 -3.13
CA ARG A 522 22.33 -9.37 -2.23
C ARG A 522 23.20 -8.35 -2.94
N ALA A 523 23.70 -8.68 -4.13
CA ALA A 523 24.51 -7.73 -4.92
C ALA A 523 23.76 -6.43 -5.23
N VAL A 524 22.50 -6.54 -5.65
CA VAL A 524 21.63 -5.38 -5.96
C VAL A 524 21.29 -4.57 -4.72
N GLN A 525 21.03 -5.21 -3.57
CA GLN A 525 20.75 -4.52 -2.30
C GLN A 525 21.96 -3.71 -1.80
N ILE A 526 23.17 -4.18 -2.07
CA ILE A 526 24.41 -3.50 -1.71
C ILE A 526 24.68 -2.32 -2.65
N LEU A 527 24.62 -2.56 -3.97
CA LEU A 527 24.88 -1.54 -4.98
C LEU A 527 23.95 -1.75 -6.19
N PRO A 528 22.99 -0.85 -6.44
CA PRO A 528 22.00 -0.99 -7.52
C PRO A 528 22.58 -0.64 -8.89
N LEU A 529 23.58 -1.38 -9.37
CA LEU A 529 24.08 -1.27 -10.74
C LEU A 529 23.10 -1.89 -11.73
N ALA A 530 22.88 -1.22 -12.87
CA ALA A 530 21.96 -1.68 -13.92
C ALA A 530 22.28 -3.12 -14.40
N GLU A 531 23.56 -3.47 -14.53
CA GLU A 531 23.99 -4.82 -14.91
C GLU A 531 23.52 -5.89 -13.92
N PHE A 532 23.63 -5.61 -12.62
CA PHE A 532 23.22 -6.55 -11.56
C PHE A 532 21.70 -6.65 -11.48
N GLN A 533 20.99 -5.54 -11.66
CA GLN A 533 19.53 -5.49 -11.68
C GLN A 533 18.94 -6.25 -12.87
N ILE A 534 19.53 -6.11 -14.06
CA ILE A 534 19.18 -6.89 -15.25
C ILE A 534 19.47 -8.38 -15.00
N GLY A 535 20.62 -8.70 -14.40
CA GLY A 535 20.97 -10.07 -14.01
C GLY A 535 19.97 -10.69 -13.04
N LEU A 536 19.52 -9.94 -12.03
CA LEU A 536 18.52 -10.37 -11.06
C LEU A 536 17.18 -10.68 -11.74
N ALA A 537 16.70 -9.80 -12.62
CA ALA A 537 15.47 -10.03 -13.38
C ALA A 537 15.58 -11.25 -14.30
N LYS A 538 16.74 -11.46 -14.93
CA LYS A 538 16.99 -12.66 -15.75
C LYS A 538 16.96 -13.95 -14.92
N LEU A 539 17.54 -13.94 -13.72
CA LEU A 539 17.48 -15.09 -12.78
C LEU A 539 16.06 -15.30 -12.21
N ALA A 540 15.26 -14.24 -12.07
CA ALA A 540 13.87 -14.32 -11.64
C ALA A 540 12.99 -15.11 -12.61
N VAL A 541 13.29 -15.06 -13.92
CA VAL A 541 12.62 -15.86 -14.95
C VAL A 541 12.84 -17.36 -14.72
N PHE A 542 14.04 -17.77 -14.29
CA PHE A 542 14.37 -19.18 -14.05
C PHE A 542 13.94 -19.69 -12.68
N SER A 543 13.97 -18.84 -11.65
CA SER A 543 13.58 -19.21 -10.27
C SER A 543 12.08 -19.07 -9.98
N GLY A 544 11.30 -18.46 -10.88
CA GLY A 544 9.86 -18.27 -10.70
C GLY A 544 9.48 -17.05 -9.83
N HIS A 545 10.43 -16.21 -9.45
CA HIS A 545 10.23 -15.02 -8.59
C HIS A 545 9.88 -13.74 -9.37
N LEU A 546 9.49 -13.84 -10.64
CA LEU A 546 9.31 -12.71 -11.54
C LEU A 546 8.28 -11.67 -11.04
N SER A 547 7.26 -12.08 -10.30
CA SER A 547 6.23 -11.19 -9.74
C SER A 547 6.68 -10.42 -8.48
N SER A 548 7.86 -10.72 -7.94
CA SER A 548 8.39 -10.13 -6.68
C SER A 548 8.48 -8.59 -6.72
N SER A 549 8.21 -7.94 -5.58
CA SER A 549 8.38 -6.50 -5.33
C SER A 549 9.81 -6.02 -5.62
N GLN A 550 10.79 -6.81 -5.21
CA GLN A 550 12.21 -6.49 -5.31
C GLN A 550 12.68 -6.48 -6.76
N VAL A 551 12.25 -7.47 -7.55
CA VAL A 551 12.62 -7.59 -8.98
C VAL A 551 12.05 -6.42 -9.78
N PHE A 552 10.80 -6.03 -9.52
CA PHE A 552 10.17 -4.89 -10.17
C PHE A 552 10.88 -3.56 -9.90
N GLY A 553 11.19 -3.27 -8.62
CA GLY A 553 11.92 -2.05 -8.29
C GLY A 553 13.31 -2.01 -8.92
N ALA A 554 14.01 -3.15 -8.92
CA ALA A 554 15.34 -3.29 -9.52
C ALA A 554 15.31 -3.06 -11.04
N ILE A 555 14.39 -3.70 -11.77
CA ILE A 555 14.35 -3.56 -13.23
C ILE A 555 13.87 -2.17 -13.67
N GLN A 556 12.97 -1.54 -12.91
CA GLN A 556 12.53 -0.16 -13.18
C GLN A 556 13.71 0.82 -13.07
N GLN A 557 14.57 0.63 -12.07
CA GLN A 557 15.81 1.39 -11.93
C GLN A 557 16.80 1.08 -13.06
N ALA A 558 16.92 -0.19 -13.47
CA ALA A 558 17.82 -0.56 -14.55
C ALA A 558 17.46 0.13 -15.88
N VAL A 559 16.18 0.23 -16.21
CA VAL A 559 15.69 0.93 -17.41
C VAL A 559 16.11 2.40 -17.41
N GLN A 560 16.14 3.07 -16.25
CA GLN A 560 16.56 4.47 -16.15
C GLN A 560 18.07 4.65 -16.41
N HIS A 561 18.91 3.67 -16.09
CA HIS A 561 20.37 3.78 -16.24
C HIS A 561 20.92 3.14 -17.51
N ALA A 562 20.20 2.17 -18.05
CA ALA A 562 20.59 1.39 -19.22
C ALA A 562 19.50 1.40 -20.31
N PRO A 563 18.90 2.56 -20.65
CA PRO A 563 17.72 2.62 -21.54
C PRO A 563 18.05 2.20 -22.99
N GLN A 564 19.33 2.21 -23.35
CA GLN A 564 19.84 1.78 -24.65
C GLN A 564 19.88 0.25 -24.84
N TYR A 565 19.78 -0.53 -23.76
CA TYR A 565 19.84 -1.99 -23.82
C TYR A 565 18.44 -2.58 -23.99
N PRO A 566 18.16 -3.32 -25.08
CA PRO A 566 16.86 -3.96 -25.30
C PRO A 566 16.42 -4.87 -24.15
N GLU A 567 17.36 -5.57 -23.53
CA GLU A 567 17.10 -6.52 -22.44
C GLU A 567 16.48 -5.86 -21.22
N SER A 568 16.85 -4.60 -20.92
CA SER A 568 16.32 -3.86 -19.77
C SER A 568 14.80 -3.67 -19.90
N HIS A 569 14.36 -3.20 -21.07
CA HIS A 569 12.95 -2.98 -21.40
C HIS A 569 12.18 -4.29 -21.56
N ASN A 570 12.77 -5.32 -22.19
CA ASN A 570 12.12 -6.62 -22.36
C ASN A 570 11.86 -7.31 -21.00
N LEU A 571 12.84 -7.31 -20.11
CA LEU A 571 12.67 -7.87 -18.76
C LEU A 571 11.68 -7.04 -17.93
N TYR A 572 11.67 -5.71 -18.09
CA TYR A 572 10.65 -4.87 -17.46
C TYR A 572 9.25 -5.25 -17.92
N GLY A 573 9.07 -5.44 -19.24
CA GLY A 573 7.82 -5.93 -19.82
C GLY A 573 7.38 -7.27 -19.25
N LEU A 574 8.30 -8.23 -19.12
CA LEU A 574 8.01 -9.55 -18.54
C LEU A 574 7.59 -9.48 -17.07
N VAL A 575 8.22 -8.60 -16.28
CA VAL A 575 7.84 -8.38 -14.88
C VAL A 575 6.45 -7.73 -14.77
N CYS A 576 6.16 -6.73 -15.60
CA CYS A 576 4.83 -6.12 -15.67
C CYS A 576 3.76 -7.13 -16.07
N GLU A 577 4.06 -7.99 -17.04
CA GLU A 577 3.16 -9.06 -17.49
C GLU A 577 2.88 -10.09 -16.37
N ALA A 578 3.91 -10.49 -15.61
CA ALA A 578 3.77 -11.37 -14.45
C ALA A 578 2.92 -10.78 -13.32
N ARG A 579 2.74 -9.45 -13.32
CA ARG A 579 1.91 -8.69 -12.37
C ARG A 579 0.56 -8.27 -12.93
N PHE A 580 0.20 -8.74 -14.12
CA PHE A 580 -1.04 -8.42 -14.81
C PHE A 580 -1.17 -6.94 -15.25
N ASP A 581 -0.07 -6.19 -15.29
CA ASP A 581 -0.04 -4.83 -15.87
C ASP A 581 0.36 -4.90 -17.35
N TYR A 582 -0.62 -5.27 -18.18
CA TYR A 582 -0.41 -5.50 -19.60
C TYR A 582 -0.20 -4.21 -20.42
N GLN A 583 -0.68 -3.07 -19.94
CA GLN A 583 -0.49 -1.78 -20.61
C GLN A 583 0.96 -1.32 -20.49
N SER A 584 1.51 -1.32 -19.27
CA SER A 584 2.92 -1.00 -19.04
C SER A 584 3.84 -2.03 -19.71
N ALA A 585 3.45 -3.31 -19.72
CA ALA A 585 4.21 -4.35 -20.43
C ALA A 585 4.29 -4.05 -21.94
N ALA A 586 3.17 -3.71 -22.58
CA ALA A 586 3.16 -3.37 -24.00
C ALA A 586 4.01 -2.12 -24.30
N ALA A 587 3.96 -1.09 -23.46
CA ALA A 587 4.83 0.08 -23.60
C ALA A 587 6.32 -0.29 -23.51
N ALA A 588 6.69 -1.10 -22.50
CA ALA A 588 8.07 -1.57 -22.33
C ALA A 588 8.56 -2.40 -23.53
N TYR A 589 7.75 -3.30 -24.08
CA TYR A 589 8.16 -4.07 -25.26
C TYR A 589 8.29 -3.22 -26.52
N ARG A 590 7.50 -2.15 -26.69
CA ARG A 590 7.69 -1.18 -27.78
C ARG A 590 9.04 -0.47 -27.65
N LEU A 591 9.39 -0.01 -26.45
CA LEU A 591 10.70 0.58 -26.17
C LEU A 591 11.85 -0.41 -26.41
N ALA A 592 11.66 -1.69 -26.05
CA ALA A 592 12.63 -2.73 -26.35
C ALA A 592 12.88 -2.88 -27.86
N ARG A 593 11.84 -2.79 -28.70
CA ARG A 593 11.98 -2.79 -30.17
C ARG A 593 12.72 -1.56 -30.69
N TYR A 594 12.40 -0.38 -30.17
CA TYR A 594 13.12 0.84 -30.54
C TYR A 594 14.61 0.73 -30.17
N ALA A 595 14.90 0.23 -28.96
CA ALA A 595 16.26 -0.04 -28.51
C ALA A 595 17.00 -0.99 -29.48
N ILE A 596 16.38 -2.09 -29.94
CA ILE A 596 16.99 -3.01 -30.93
C ILE A 596 17.39 -2.27 -32.21
N SER A 597 16.50 -1.43 -32.75
CA SER A 597 16.76 -0.71 -34.01
C SER A 597 17.89 0.32 -33.88
N SER A 598 18.11 0.84 -32.67
CA SER A 598 19.17 1.80 -32.35
C SER A 598 20.49 1.14 -31.89
N PHE A 599 20.48 -0.17 -31.63
CA PHE A 599 21.61 -0.86 -30.99
C PHE A 599 22.77 -1.07 -31.99
N PRO A 600 24.02 -0.71 -31.63
CA PRO A 600 25.18 -0.78 -32.55
C PRO A 600 25.66 -2.22 -32.85
N GLY A 601 25.08 -3.25 -32.25
CA GLY A 601 25.40 -4.66 -32.49
C GLY A 601 24.27 -5.42 -33.21
N SER A 602 24.61 -6.46 -33.97
CA SER A 602 23.60 -7.33 -34.60
C SER A 602 22.91 -8.17 -33.53
N VAL A 603 21.76 -7.70 -33.05
CA VAL A 603 20.89 -8.49 -32.17
C VAL A 603 20.42 -9.73 -32.94
N PRO A 604 20.50 -10.95 -32.38
CA PRO A 604 20.02 -12.15 -33.04
C PRO A 604 18.55 -12.00 -33.42
N LYS A 605 18.18 -12.39 -34.64
CA LYS A 605 16.78 -12.32 -35.12
C LYS A 605 15.79 -13.03 -34.18
N SER A 606 16.25 -14.04 -33.43
CA SER A 606 15.45 -14.71 -32.40
C SER A 606 15.00 -13.77 -31.28
N HIS A 607 15.85 -12.85 -30.82
CA HIS A 607 15.52 -11.93 -29.72
C HIS A 607 14.50 -10.89 -30.18
N THR A 608 14.65 -10.37 -31.41
CA THR A 608 13.66 -9.48 -32.02
C THR A 608 12.30 -10.16 -32.12
N ARG A 609 12.27 -11.42 -32.57
CA ARG A 609 11.06 -12.24 -32.62
C ARG A 609 10.43 -12.37 -31.23
N ASP A 610 11.21 -12.76 -30.22
CA ASP A 610 10.70 -13.00 -28.87
C ASP A 610 10.09 -11.74 -28.26
N ILE A 611 10.70 -10.56 -28.48
CA ILE A 611 10.16 -9.27 -28.04
C ILE A 611 8.85 -8.93 -28.77
N SER A 612 8.78 -9.11 -30.09
CA SER A 612 7.54 -8.88 -30.86
C SER A 612 6.42 -9.84 -30.46
N LEU A 613 6.74 -11.10 -30.16
CA LEU A 613 5.78 -12.07 -29.63
C LEU A 613 5.26 -11.68 -28.25
N ASN A 614 6.15 -11.26 -27.34
CA ASN A 614 5.78 -10.76 -26.02
C ASN A 614 4.90 -9.49 -26.12
N LEU A 615 5.21 -8.59 -27.05
CA LEU A 615 4.41 -7.40 -27.36
C LEU A 615 3.00 -7.80 -27.84
N ALA A 616 2.90 -8.66 -28.85
CA ALA A 616 1.61 -9.12 -29.39
C ALA A 616 0.77 -9.80 -28.29
N ARG A 617 1.40 -10.66 -27.47
CA ARG A 617 0.74 -11.32 -26.33
C ARG A 617 0.18 -10.31 -25.33
N SER A 618 0.96 -9.30 -24.98
CA SER A 618 0.56 -8.28 -24.00
C SER A 618 -0.50 -7.34 -24.55
N LEU A 619 -0.42 -6.94 -25.83
CA LEU A 619 -1.45 -6.16 -26.51
C LEU A 619 -2.80 -6.89 -26.57
N CYS A 620 -2.79 -8.19 -26.90
CA CYS A 620 -4.00 -9.01 -26.85
C CYS A 620 -4.64 -9.02 -25.46
N LYS A 621 -3.82 -9.11 -24.41
CA LYS A 621 -4.28 -9.14 -23.01
C LYS A 621 -4.76 -7.78 -22.51
N ALA A 622 -4.15 -6.69 -22.98
CA ALA A 622 -4.58 -5.32 -22.71
C ALA A 622 -5.88 -4.92 -23.43
N GLY A 623 -6.37 -5.72 -24.38
CA GLY A 623 -7.59 -5.46 -25.16
C GLY A 623 -7.34 -4.87 -26.55
N ASN A 624 -6.09 -4.58 -26.92
CA ASN A 624 -5.70 -4.00 -28.21
C ASN A 624 -5.44 -5.11 -29.25
N ALA A 625 -6.49 -5.85 -29.61
CA ALA A 625 -6.37 -6.99 -30.53
C ALA A 625 -5.98 -6.60 -31.97
N LEU A 626 -6.29 -5.37 -32.41
CA LEU A 626 -5.89 -4.85 -33.72
C LEU A 626 -4.38 -4.70 -33.85
N ASP A 627 -3.75 -4.00 -32.89
CA ASP A 627 -2.29 -3.81 -32.86
C ASP A 627 -1.57 -5.17 -32.77
N ALA A 628 -2.06 -6.07 -31.92
CA ALA A 628 -1.50 -7.41 -31.79
C ALA A 628 -1.60 -8.22 -33.10
N LEU A 629 -2.68 -8.05 -33.86
CA LEU A 629 -2.84 -8.69 -35.17
C LEU A 629 -1.79 -8.18 -36.16
N GLN A 630 -1.56 -6.86 -36.18
CA GLN A 630 -0.57 -6.23 -37.06
C GLN A 630 0.84 -6.75 -36.78
N GLU A 631 1.23 -6.84 -35.50
CA GLU A 631 2.52 -7.42 -35.09
C GLU A 631 2.69 -8.87 -35.56
N CYS A 632 1.64 -9.69 -35.45
CA CYS A 632 1.69 -11.08 -35.92
C CYS A 632 1.77 -11.18 -37.46
N GLU A 633 1.09 -10.31 -38.21
CA GLU A 633 1.19 -10.28 -39.68
C GLU A 633 2.58 -9.86 -40.15
N ASP A 634 3.22 -8.92 -39.45
CA ASP A 634 4.58 -8.49 -39.78
C ASP A 634 5.59 -9.62 -39.51
N LEU A 635 5.49 -10.31 -38.37
CA LEU A 635 6.29 -11.52 -38.11
C LEU A 635 6.05 -12.63 -39.14
N LYS A 636 4.83 -12.76 -39.65
CA LYS A 636 4.46 -13.74 -40.68
C LYS A 636 5.07 -13.38 -42.04
N LYS A 637 5.08 -12.10 -42.44
CA LYS A 637 5.75 -11.64 -43.67
C LYS A 637 7.26 -11.90 -43.62
N GLU A 638 7.86 -11.76 -42.45
CA GLU A 638 9.29 -12.01 -42.22
C GLU A 638 9.63 -13.51 -42.10
N GLY A 639 8.62 -14.40 -42.06
CA GLY A 639 8.80 -15.83 -41.91
C GLY A 639 9.24 -16.28 -40.52
N MET A 640 9.08 -15.42 -39.50
CA MET A 640 9.54 -15.66 -38.12
C MET A 640 8.43 -16.13 -37.17
N LEU A 641 7.23 -16.39 -37.69
CA LEU A 641 6.08 -16.83 -36.89
C LEU A 641 6.19 -18.33 -36.52
N ASP A 642 6.49 -18.58 -35.26
CA ASP A 642 6.58 -19.91 -34.66
C ASP A 642 5.23 -20.41 -34.11
N VAL A 643 5.25 -21.50 -33.34
CA VAL A 643 4.04 -22.15 -32.80
C VAL A 643 3.34 -21.26 -31.78
N GLU A 644 4.10 -20.57 -30.92
CA GLU A 644 3.54 -19.61 -29.95
C GLU A 644 2.95 -18.38 -30.66
N GLY A 645 3.65 -17.85 -31.67
CA GLY A 645 3.14 -16.78 -32.51
C GLY A 645 1.86 -17.13 -33.26
N LEU A 646 1.74 -18.36 -33.76
CA LEU A 646 0.50 -18.84 -34.38
C LEU A 646 -0.68 -18.92 -33.40
N GLN A 647 -0.43 -19.25 -32.12
CA GLN A 647 -1.49 -19.23 -31.10
C GLN A 647 -1.97 -17.80 -30.85
N ILE A 648 -1.05 -16.85 -30.66
CA ILE A 648 -1.39 -15.43 -30.46
C ILE A 648 -2.14 -14.90 -31.68
N TYR A 649 -1.64 -15.17 -32.89
CA TYR A 649 -2.26 -14.74 -34.14
C TYR A 649 -3.70 -15.27 -34.32
N ALA A 650 -3.92 -16.57 -34.05
CA ALA A 650 -5.27 -17.15 -34.08
C ALA A 650 -6.20 -16.52 -33.03
N PHE A 651 -5.68 -16.23 -31.84
CA PHE A 651 -6.44 -15.60 -30.77
C PHE A 651 -6.80 -14.14 -31.08
N SER A 652 -5.88 -13.35 -31.64
CA SER A 652 -6.14 -11.98 -32.10
C SER A 652 -7.24 -11.93 -33.16
N LEU A 653 -7.18 -12.83 -34.15
CA LEU A 653 -8.21 -12.94 -35.20
C LEU A 653 -9.59 -13.28 -34.61
N TRP A 654 -9.63 -14.19 -33.64
CA TRP A 654 -10.87 -14.56 -32.97
C TRP A 654 -11.46 -13.40 -32.15
N LYS A 655 -10.62 -12.61 -31.45
CA LYS A 655 -11.05 -11.42 -30.70
C LYS A 655 -11.61 -10.30 -31.58
N LEU A 656 -11.26 -10.29 -32.87
CA LEU A 656 -11.75 -9.34 -33.88
C LEU A 656 -12.90 -9.92 -34.72
N ASP A 657 -13.54 -10.99 -34.25
CA ASP A 657 -14.66 -11.69 -34.91
C ASP A 657 -14.33 -12.26 -36.32
N LYS A 658 -13.05 -12.45 -36.65
CA LYS A 658 -12.59 -13.06 -37.92
C LYS A 658 -12.46 -14.59 -37.80
N HIS A 659 -13.58 -15.25 -37.53
CA HIS A 659 -13.63 -16.69 -37.18
C HIS A 659 -13.05 -17.64 -38.26
N ASP A 660 -13.33 -17.40 -39.55
CA ASP A 660 -12.84 -18.27 -40.64
C ASP A 660 -11.31 -18.24 -40.77
N LEU A 661 -10.74 -17.04 -40.66
CA LEU A 661 -9.29 -16.84 -40.67
C LEU A 661 -8.65 -17.46 -39.45
N ALA A 662 -9.23 -17.29 -38.25
CA ALA A 662 -8.76 -17.93 -37.03
C ALA A 662 -8.73 -19.46 -37.17
N LEU A 663 -9.78 -20.09 -37.73
CA LEU A 663 -9.80 -21.53 -37.99
C LEU A 663 -8.73 -21.97 -38.98
N SER A 664 -8.44 -21.18 -40.01
CA SER A 664 -7.37 -21.48 -40.98
C SER A 664 -5.99 -21.52 -40.30
N VAL A 665 -5.74 -20.61 -39.37
CA VAL A 665 -4.49 -20.54 -38.58
C VAL A 665 -4.43 -21.71 -37.60
N VAL A 666 -5.53 -22.05 -36.93
CA VAL A 666 -5.63 -23.22 -36.04
C VAL A 666 -5.36 -24.52 -36.80
N ARG A 667 -5.82 -24.66 -38.05
CA ARG A 667 -5.48 -25.81 -38.90
C ARG A 667 -4.00 -25.87 -39.24
N ASN A 668 -3.38 -24.73 -39.57
CA ASN A 668 -1.93 -24.65 -39.80
C ASN A 668 -1.13 -25.04 -38.54
N LEU A 669 -1.55 -24.54 -37.37
CA LEU A 669 -0.98 -24.89 -36.07
C LEU A 669 -1.08 -26.41 -35.83
N ALA A 670 -2.22 -27.03 -36.09
CA ALA A 670 -2.42 -28.48 -35.92
C ALA A 670 -1.45 -29.31 -36.79
N VAL A 671 -1.18 -28.87 -38.03
CA VAL A 671 -0.20 -29.53 -38.90
C VAL A 671 1.21 -29.45 -38.30
N ARG A 672 1.62 -28.30 -37.78
CA ARG A 672 2.95 -28.13 -37.15
C ARG A 672 3.11 -28.94 -35.87
N VAL A 673 2.05 -29.04 -35.06
CA VAL A 673 2.04 -29.81 -33.81
C VAL A 673 2.28 -31.30 -34.05
N SER A 674 1.83 -31.86 -35.18
CA SER A 674 2.08 -33.28 -35.52
C SER A 674 3.56 -33.62 -35.76
N ALA A 675 4.44 -32.62 -35.90
CA ALA A 675 5.88 -32.79 -36.08
C ALA A 675 6.70 -32.45 -34.82
N MET A 676 6.06 -32.12 -33.68
CA MET A 676 6.73 -31.68 -32.45
C MET A 676 7.00 -32.82 -31.46
N GLU A 677 7.98 -32.61 -30.57
CA GLU A 677 8.26 -33.49 -29.44
C GLU A 677 7.13 -33.49 -28.39
N GLN A 678 6.86 -34.66 -27.81
CA GLN A 678 5.69 -34.95 -26.97
C GLN A 678 5.56 -34.06 -25.71
N THR A 679 6.65 -33.47 -25.23
CA THR A 679 6.70 -32.59 -24.05
C THR A 679 6.20 -31.17 -24.34
N SER A 680 6.38 -30.67 -25.56
CA SER A 680 6.00 -29.29 -25.96
C SER A 680 4.59 -29.19 -26.57
N VAL A 681 3.99 -30.34 -26.90
CA VAL A 681 2.70 -30.45 -27.61
C VAL A 681 1.48 -30.04 -26.75
N ALA A 682 1.61 -30.05 -25.42
CA ALA A 682 0.49 -29.89 -24.50
C ALA A 682 -0.25 -28.55 -24.62
N ALA A 683 0.49 -27.43 -24.62
CA ALA A 683 -0.09 -26.10 -24.69
C ALA A 683 -0.73 -25.81 -26.06
N PRO A 684 -0.09 -26.13 -27.20
CA PRO A 684 -0.72 -26.03 -28.53
C PRO A 684 -2.00 -26.84 -28.69
N VAL A 685 -2.02 -28.10 -28.24
CA VAL A 685 -3.22 -28.96 -28.36
C VAL A 685 -4.37 -28.43 -27.50
N SER A 686 -4.09 -28.06 -26.25
CA SER A 686 -5.06 -27.43 -25.35
C SER A 686 -5.66 -26.15 -25.98
N PHE A 687 -4.82 -25.32 -26.59
CA PHE A 687 -5.24 -24.11 -27.30
C PHE A 687 -6.15 -24.44 -28.50
N ILE A 688 -5.76 -25.40 -29.35
CA ILE A 688 -6.57 -25.84 -30.50
C ILE A 688 -7.96 -26.30 -30.05
N CYS A 689 -8.05 -27.14 -29.00
CA CYS A 689 -9.33 -27.61 -28.47
C CYS A 689 -10.22 -26.47 -27.98
N ARG A 690 -9.66 -25.48 -27.29
CA ARG A 690 -10.40 -24.30 -26.82
C ARG A 690 -10.90 -23.44 -27.97
N MET A 691 -10.06 -23.17 -28.97
CA MET A 691 -10.43 -22.35 -30.12
C MET A 691 -11.51 -23.03 -30.97
N LEU A 692 -11.40 -24.35 -31.19
CA LEU A 692 -12.44 -25.12 -31.89
C LEU A 692 -13.78 -25.08 -31.15
N TYR A 693 -13.76 -25.17 -29.82
CA TYR A 693 -14.96 -25.02 -29.01
C TYR A 693 -15.58 -23.62 -29.15
N TYR A 694 -14.77 -22.55 -29.01
CA TYR A 694 -15.27 -21.18 -29.09
C TYR A 694 -15.77 -20.77 -30.48
N ILE A 695 -15.18 -21.30 -31.56
CA ILE A 695 -15.56 -20.94 -32.93
C ILE A 695 -16.62 -21.89 -33.51
N SER A 696 -16.40 -23.21 -33.37
CA SER A 696 -17.17 -24.24 -34.07
C SER A 696 -18.13 -25.03 -33.16
N GLY A 697 -18.20 -24.69 -31.87
CA GLY A 697 -19.07 -25.30 -30.89
C GLY A 697 -18.61 -26.67 -30.37
N LEU A 698 -19.42 -27.23 -29.47
CA LEU A 698 -19.10 -28.45 -28.70
C LEU A 698 -18.92 -29.70 -29.58
N ASP A 699 -19.80 -29.94 -30.54
CA ASP A 699 -19.77 -31.16 -31.37
C ASP A 699 -18.52 -31.25 -32.25
N SER A 700 -18.09 -30.12 -32.81
CA SER A 700 -16.89 -30.02 -33.65
C SER A 700 -15.62 -30.26 -32.82
N ALA A 701 -15.57 -29.75 -31.58
CA ALA A 701 -14.48 -29.97 -30.65
C ALA A 701 -14.39 -31.45 -30.23
N ILE A 702 -15.53 -32.08 -29.86
CA ILE A 702 -15.58 -33.51 -29.50
C ILE A 702 -15.13 -34.40 -30.67
N SER A 703 -15.62 -34.13 -31.88
CA SER A 703 -15.24 -34.88 -33.10
C SER A 703 -13.73 -34.80 -33.37
N SER A 704 -13.11 -33.66 -33.10
CA SER A 704 -11.66 -33.46 -33.28
C SER A 704 -10.84 -34.16 -32.19
N ILE A 705 -11.27 -34.10 -30.93
CA ILE A 705 -10.61 -34.79 -29.80
C ILE A 705 -10.63 -36.31 -30.01
N LEU A 706 -11.75 -36.87 -30.47
CA LEU A 706 -11.87 -38.31 -30.73
C LEU A 706 -10.96 -38.81 -31.87
N LYS A 707 -10.50 -37.91 -32.75
CA LYS A 707 -9.57 -38.21 -33.86
C LYS A 707 -8.09 -38.09 -33.47
N MET A 708 -7.78 -37.59 -32.28
CA MET A 708 -6.40 -37.39 -31.82
C MET A 708 -5.75 -38.70 -31.35
N PRO A 709 -4.41 -38.85 -31.49
CA PRO A 709 -3.67 -40.00 -30.95
C PRO A 709 -3.84 -40.13 -29.44
N LYS A 710 -4.00 -41.37 -28.96
CA LYS A 710 -4.20 -41.64 -27.53
C LYS A 710 -3.01 -41.25 -26.66
N ASP A 711 -1.80 -41.27 -27.23
CA ASP A 711 -0.54 -40.97 -26.52
C ASP A 711 -0.40 -39.50 -26.12
N LEU A 712 -1.19 -38.58 -26.71
CA LEU A 712 -1.21 -37.17 -26.33
C LEU A 712 -1.95 -36.91 -25.02
N PHE A 713 -2.88 -37.79 -24.63
CA PHE A 713 -3.67 -37.64 -23.40
C PHE A 713 -2.93 -38.09 -22.13
N GLN A 714 -1.67 -38.52 -22.26
CA GLN A 714 -0.78 -38.80 -21.13
C GLN A 714 -0.29 -37.51 -20.46
N ASN A 715 -0.37 -36.36 -21.13
CA ASN A 715 -0.01 -35.07 -20.55
C ASN A 715 -1.16 -34.48 -19.71
N SER A 716 -0.84 -34.05 -18.48
CA SER A 716 -1.81 -33.53 -17.50
C SER A 716 -2.61 -32.32 -18.02
N GLY A 717 -1.96 -31.39 -18.73
CA GLY A 717 -2.61 -30.17 -19.23
C GLY A 717 -3.64 -30.43 -20.34
N ILE A 718 -3.39 -31.44 -21.19
CA ILE A 718 -4.36 -31.89 -22.21
C ILE A 718 -5.52 -32.61 -21.52
N SER A 719 -5.23 -33.52 -20.58
CA SER A 719 -6.25 -34.23 -19.80
C SER A 719 -7.22 -33.26 -19.12
N PHE A 720 -6.68 -32.18 -18.52
CA PHE A 720 -7.48 -31.13 -17.89
C PHE A 720 -8.43 -30.45 -18.88
N THR A 721 -7.93 -30.03 -20.03
CA THR A 721 -8.74 -29.34 -21.05
C THR A 721 -9.83 -30.24 -21.64
N VAL A 722 -9.50 -31.51 -21.91
CA VAL A 722 -10.48 -32.52 -22.38
C VAL A 722 -11.54 -32.80 -21.32
N SER A 723 -11.12 -32.88 -20.05
CA SER A 723 -12.05 -33.08 -18.93
C SER A 723 -13.01 -31.90 -18.78
N SER A 724 -12.54 -30.66 -18.95
CA SER A 724 -13.40 -29.47 -18.99
C SER A 724 -14.45 -29.56 -20.10
N ILE A 725 -14.05 -29.92 -21.33
CA ILE A 725 -14.98 -30.08 -22.45
C ILE A 725 -15.99 -31.21 -22.16
N HIS A 726 -15.55 -32.30 -21.53
CA HIS A 726 -16.43 -33.39 -21.11
C HIS A 726 -17.44 -33.00 -20.03
N THR A 727 -17.17 -31.98 -19.20
CA THR A 727 -18.19 -31.49 -18.24
C THR A 727 -19.40 -30.89 -18.95
N LEU A 728 -19.19 -30.30 -20.13
CA LEU A 728 -20.24 -29.69 -20.97
C LEU A 728 -20.92 -30.71 -21.90
N ASP A 729 -20.30 -31.88 -22.10
CA ASP A 729 -20.84 -32.97 -22.92
C ASP A 729 -21.92 -33.75 -22.17
N ILE A 730 -23.18 -33.40 -22.42
CA ILE A 730 -24.37 -34.05 -21.84
C ILE A 730 -24.45 -35.54 -22.25
N CYS A 731 -23.93 -35.91 -23.42
CA CYS A 731 -24.02 -37.25 -23.99
C CYS A 731 -22.89 -38.19 -23.55
N ASN A 732 -21.96 -37.73 -22.71
CA ASN A 732 -20.83 -38.52 -22.16
C ASN A 732 -19.95 -39.22 -23.22
N ARG A 733 -19.85 -38.67 -24.43
CA ARG A 733 -19.08 -39.23 -25.55
C ARG A 733 -17.57 -39.29 -25.26
N LEU A 734 -17.07 -38.39 -24.44
CA LEU A 734 -15.65 -38.32 -24.04
C LEU A 734 -15.29 -39.11 -22.77
N GLU A 735 -16.23 -39.83 -22.15
CA GLU A 735 -16.03 -40.49 -20.85
C GLU A 735 -14.88 -41.51 -20.87
N SER A 736 -14.73 -42.27 -21.97
CA SER A 736 -13.67 -43.27 -22.11
C SER A 736 -12.26 -42.65 -22.13
N VAL A 737 -12.10 -41.50 -22.80
CA VAL A 737 -10.82 -40.76 -22.91
C VAL A 737 -10.46 -40.07 -21.59
N VAL A 738 -11.45 -39.48 -20.92
CA VAL A 738 -11.26 -38.86 -19.60
C VAL A 738 -10.90 -39.91 -18.55
N SER A 739 -11.57 -41.06 -18.55
CA SER A 739 -11.30 -42.14 -17.60
C SER A 739 -9.87 -42.68 -17.72
N SER A 740 -9.35 -42.84 -18.95
CA SER A 740 -7.97 -43.27 -19.17
C SER A 740 -6.94 -42.21 -18.80
N SER A 741 -7.24 -40.92 -18.96
CA SER A 741 -6.27 -39.84 -18.74
C SER A 741 -6.10 -39.44 -17.27
N ARG A 742 -7.07 -39.74 -16.41
CA ARG A 742 -7.00 -39.47 -14.95
C ARG A 742 -5.80 -40.11 -14.25
N CYS A 743 -5.28 -41.22 -14.77
CA CYS A 743 -4.15 -41.93 -14.16
C CYS A 743 -2.81 -41.18 -14.30
N PHE A 744 -2.75 -40.14 -15.15
CA PHE A 744 -1.51 -39.43 -15.48
C PHE A 744 -1.41 -38.03 -14.83
N LEU A 745 -2.34 -37.67 -13.94
CA LEU A 745 -2.28 -36.43 -13.18
C LEU A 745 -1.28 -36.60 -12.02
N THR A 746 -0.21 -35.81 -12.04
CA THR A 746 0.88 -35.92 -11.07
C THR A 746 0.86 -34.82 -10.01
N SER A 747 0.35 -33.62 -10.34
CA SER A 747 0.35 -32.50 -9.40
C SER A 747 -0.91 -32.45 -8.52
N PRO A 748 -0.77 -32.11 -7.21
CA PRO A 748 -1.93 -31.95 -6.32
C PRO A 748 -2.92 -30.89 -6.81
N GLU A 749 -2.44 -29.82 -7.44
CA GLU A 749 -3.26 -28.72 -7.96
C GLU A 749 -4.15 -29.15 -9.13
N GLU A 750 -3.60 -29.93 -10.07
CA GLU A 750 -4.38 -30.46 -11.20
C GLU A 750 -5.44 -31.46 -10.72
N ILE A 751 -5.12 -32.30 -9.74
CA ILE A 751 -6.07 -33.25 -9.15
C ILE A 751 -7.21 -32.51 -8.44
N ILE A 752 -6.88 -31.47 -7.67
CA ILE A 752 -7.87 -30.58 -7.04
C ILE A 752 -8.77 -29.93 -8.10
N GLY A 753 -8.19 -29.40 -9.18
CA GLY A 753 -8.93 -28.82 -10.30
C GLY A 753 -9.85 -29.83 -11.01
N MET A 754 -9.44 -31.09 -11.08
CA MET A 754 -10.27 -32.16 -11.65
C MET A 754 -11.48 -32.48 -10.78
N HIS A 755 -11.32 -32.56 -9.46
CA HIS A 755 -12.45 -32.73 -8.53
C HIS A 755 -13.45 -31.57 -8.62
N PHE A 756 -12.95 -30.35 -8.83
CA PHE A 756 -13.76 -29.17 -9.09
C PHE A 756 -14.57 -29.31 -10.38
N LEU A 757 -13.93 -29.70 -11.50
CA LEU A 757 -14.62 -29.92 -12.77
C LEU A 757 -15.65 -31.05 -12.70
N ILE A 758 -15.35 -32.16 -12.02
CA ILE A 758 -16.30 -33.27 -11.85
C ILE A 758 -17.55 -32.82 -11.09
N ALA A 759 -17.38 -32.02 -10.03
CA ALA A 759 -18.50 -31.49 -9.27
C ALA A 759 -19.38 -30.57 -10.12
N LEU A 760 -18.78 -29.68 -10.92
CA LEU A 760 -19.50 -28.83 -11.87
C LEU A 760 -20.20 -29.63 -12.97
N GLY A 761 -19.54 -30.63 -13.55
CA GLY A 761 -20.12 -31.48 -14.59
C GLY A 761 -21.37 -32.22 -14.10
N LYS A 762 -21.37 -32.67 -12.84
CA LYS A 762 -22.56 -33.29 -12.23
C LYS A 762 -23.73 -32.31 -12.07
N LEU A 763 -23.45 -31.03 -11.87
CA LEU A 763 -24.48 -29.99 -11.79
C LEU A 763 -25.08 -29.68 -13.17
N VAL A 764 -24.22 -29.49 -14.17
CA VAL A 764 -24.63 -29.12 -15.54
C VAL A 764 -25.41 -30.25 -16.21
N LYS A 765 -24.98 -31.51 -16.06
CA LYS A 765 -25.59 -32.66 -16.76
C LYS A 765 -26.99 -33.03 -16.28
N HIS A 766 -27.35 -32.67 -15.05
CA HIS A 766 -28.63 -33.05 -14.44
C HIS A 766 -29.67 -31.91 -14.40
N GLY A 767 -29.32 -30.70 -14.87
CA GLY A 767 -30.22 -29.53 -14.91
C GLY A 767 -30.52 -28.94 -13.53
N THR A 768 -30.82 -27.64 -13.48
CA THR A 768 -31.13 -26.88 -12.25
C THR A 768 -32.40 -27.34 -11.53
N GLU A 769 -33.26 -28.10 -12.22
CA GLU A 769 -34.55 -28.55 -11.68
C GLU A 769 -34.48 -29.88 -10.93
N SER A 770 -33.37 -30.65 -11.06
CA SER A 770 -33.21 -31.90 -10.31
C SER A 770 -32.35 -31.69 -9.07
N CYS A 771 -32.98 -31.74 -7.89
CA CYS A 771 -32.29 -31.69 -6.58
C CYS A 771 -31.19 -32.77 -6.44
N LEU A 772 -31.28 -33.85 -7.24
CA LEU A 772 -30.36 -34.98 -7.27
C LEU A 772 -28.97 -34.62 -7.82
N GLY A 773 -28.88 -33.81 -8.89
CA GLY A 773 -27.59 -33.40 -9.47
C GLY A 773 -26.77 -32.59 -8.47
N PHE A 774 -27.44 -31.70 -7.76
CA PHE A 774 -26.88 -30.85 -6.72
C PHE A 774 -26.32 -31.64 -5.53
N GLN A 775 -27.13 -32.55 -4.97
CA GLN A 775 -26.71 -33.42 -3.86
C GLN A 775 -25.53 -34.33 -4.26
N SER A 776 -25.50 -34.80 -5.52
CA SER A 776 -24.40 -35.63 -6.01
C SER A 776 -23.05 -34.89 -6.13
N GLY A 777 -23.10 -33.59 -6.46
CA GLY A 777 -21.95 -32.69 -6.50
C GLY A 777 -21.43 -32.39 -5.10
N VAL A 778 -22.31 -32.02 -4.17
CA VAL A 778 -21.97 -31.80 -2.75
C VAL A 778 -21.37 -33.07 -2.12
N ALA A 779 -21.96 -34.25 -2.37
CA ALA A 779 -21.44 -35.51 -1.87
C ALA A 779 -20.05 -35.85 -2.42
N HIS A 780 -19.75 -35.50 -3.68
CA HIS A 780 -18.42 -35.68 -4.26
C HIS A 780 -17.39 -34.76 -3.59
N LEU A 781 -17.72 -33.47 -3.41
CA LEU A 781 -16.83 -32.51 -2.78
C LEU A 781 -16.61 -32.81 -1.28
N ARG A 782 -17.63 -33.29 -0.57
CA ARG A 782 -17.49 -33.79 0.82
C ARG A 782 -16.50 -34.96 0.91
N LYS A 783 -16.40 -35.81 -0.11
CA LYS A 783 -15.36 -36.86 -0.15
C LYS A 783 -13.99 -36.28 -0.48
N ALA A 784 -13.92 -35.39 -1.48
CA ALA A 784 -12.67 -34.79 -1.93
C ALA A 784 -11.98 -33.94 -0.86
N ILE A 785 -12.75 -33.23 -0.02
CA ILE A 785 -12.20 -32.39 1.06
C ILE A 785 -11.50 -33.21 2.15
N HIS A 786 -11.89 -34.47 2.37
CA HIS A 786 -11.17 -35.37 3.28
C HIS A 786 -9.79 -35.77 2.74
N MET A 787 -9.64 -35.84 1.41
CA MET A 787 -8.36 -36.14 0.76
C MET A 787 -7.47 -34.90 0.64
N TYR A 788 -8.06 -33.72 0.43
CA TYR A 788 -7.37 -32.46 0.23
C TYR A 788 -7.90 -31.38 1.17
N PRO A 789 -7.66 -31.51 2.48
CA PRO A 789 -8.26 -30.62 3.47
C PRO A 789 -7.83 -29.18 3.28
N ASN A 790 -6.59 -28.90 2.87
CA ASN A 790 -6.06 -27.53 2.79
C ASN A 790 -6.42 -26.77 1.50
N SER A 791 -7.16 -27.38 0.57
CA SER A 791 -7.51 -26.74 -0.71
C SER A 791 -8.58 -25.66 -0.54
N SER A 792 -8.23 -24.40 -0.79
CA SER A 792 -9.18 -23.27 -0.81
C SER A 792 -10.23 -23.41 -1.93
N LEU A 793 -9.84 -23.96 -3.08
CA LEU A 793 -10.70 -24.08 -4.26
C LEU A 793 -11.87 -25.07 -4.06
N ILE A 794 -11.59 -26.26 -3.49
CA ILE A 794 -12.63 -27.25 -3.15
C ILE A 794 -13.53 -26.72 -2.04
N ARG A 795 -12.94 -26.09 -1.02
CA ARG A 795 -13.64 -25.47 0.11
C ARG A 795 -14.60 -24.37 -0.33
N ASN A 796 -14.16 -23.47 -1.19
CA ASN A 796 -14.98 -22.38 -1.72
C ASN A 796 -16.11 -22.91 -2.60
N LEU A 797 -15.85 -23.88 -3.49
CA LEU A 797 -16.91 -24.49 -4.30
C LEU A 797 -17.94 -25.21 -3.41
N LEU A 798 -17.49 -25.96 -2.41
CA LEU A 798 -18.39 -26.63 -1.46
C LEU A 798 -19.22 -25.62 -0.67
N GLY A 799 -18.61 -24.56 -0.14
CA GLY A 799 -19.31 -23.49 0.56
C GLY A 799 -20.35 -22.79 -0.33
N TYR A 800 -19.98 -22.46 -1.58
CA TYR A 800 -20.90 -21.87 -2.55
C TYR A 800 -22.10 -22.77 -2.86
N LEU A 801 -21.86 -24.06 -3.09
CA LEU A 801 -22.94 -25.01 -3.31
C LEU A 801 -23.80 -25.14 -2.06
N LEU A 802 -23.24 -25.30 -0.87
CA LEU A 802 -24.04 -25.39 0.36
C LEU A 802 -24.94 -24.15 0.59
N LEU A 803 -24.47 -22.93 0.28
CA LEU A 803 -25.32 -21.73 0.30
C LEU A 803 -26.42 -21.71 -0.76
N SER A 804 -26.15 -22.33 -1.91
CA SER A 804 -27.12 -22.45 -3.00
C SER A 804 -28.17 -23.54 -2.73
N SER A 805 -27.93 -24.38 -1.72
CA SER A 805 -28.89 -25.39 -1.27
C SER A 805 -30.02 -24.64 -0.56
N LYS A 806 -31.28 -24.92 -0.90
CA LYS A 806 -32.42 -24.31 -0.21
C LYS A 806 -32.61 -24.87 1.21
N GLU A 807 -31.59 -25.52 1.77
CA GLU A 807 -31.60 -26.19 3.06
C GLU A 807 -30.85 -25.35 4.11
N TRP A 808 -31.56 -24.99 5.19
CA TRP A 808 -31.06 -24.07 6.21
C TRP A 808 -29.83 -24.61 6.96
N ASN A 809 -29.75 -25.92 7.20
CA ASN A 809 -28.64 -26.54 7.91
C ASN A 809 -27.30 -26.40 7.15
N ASP A 810 -27.35 -26.33 5.82
CA ASP A 810 -26.16 -26.24 4.98
C ASP A 810 -25.52 -24.84 4.99
N THR A 811 -26.26 -23.79 5.38
CA THR A 811 -25.73 -22.42 5.51
C THR A 811 -24.66 -22.31 6.62
N HIS A 812 -24.89 -22.96 7.76
CA HIS A 812 -23.90 -23.05 8.84
C HIS A 812 -22.68 -23.86 8.41
N VAL A 813 -22.86 -24.95 7.67
CA VAL A 813 -21.75 -25.77 7.17
C VAL A 813 -20.93 -25.00 6.13
N ALA A 814 -21.58 -24.19 5.29
CA ALA A 814 -20.92 -23.36 4.29
C ALA A 814 -19.93 -22.36 4.92
N THR A 815 -20.33 -21.66 6.00
CA THR A 815 -19.45 -20.73 6.71
C THR A 815 -18.21 -21.41 7.31
N ARG A 816 -18.31 -22.70 7.67
CA ARG A 816 -17.18 -23.49 8.20
C ARG A 816 -16.24 -24.01 7.12
N CYS A 817 -16.72 -24.15 5.88
CA CYS A 817 -15.90 -24.65 4.78
C CYS A 817 -14.90 -23.59 4.29
N CYS A 818 -15.22 -22.30 4.36
CA CYS A 818 -14.38 -21.23 3.85
C CYS A 818 -13.18 -20.93 4.76
N ASN A 819 -11.98 -20.81 4.17
CA ASN A 819 -10.79 -20.37 4.88
C ASN A 819 -10.25 -19.11 4.17
N VAL A 820 -10.24 -17.98 4.87
CA VAL A 820 -9.71 -16.72 4.33
C VAL A 820 -8.19 -16.74 4.48
N SER A 821 -7.50 -17.45 3.59
CA SER A 821 -6.04 -17.38 3.47
C SER A 821 -5.64 -16.18 2.60
N THR A 822 -4.49 -15.58 2.92
CA THR A 822 -3.89 -14.39 2.30
C THR A 822 -3.51 -14.52 0.81
N ASP A 823 -3.82 -15.65 0.15
CA ASP A 823 -3.42 -15.89 -1.23
C ASP A 823 -4.31 -15.13 -2.23
N ARG A 824 -3.68 -14.12 -2.84
CA ARG A 824 -4.27 -13.01 -3.61
C ARG A 824 -4.83 -13.36 -4.99
N GLN A 825 -4.94 -14.64 -5.36
CA GLN A 825 -5.36 -15.03 -6.71
C GLN A 825 -6.87 -15.22 -6.80
N ASN A 826 -7.61 -14.12 -6.94
CA ASN A 826 -8.99 -14.18 -7.44
C ASN A 826 -8.98 -14.64 -8.89
N LYS A 827 -9.24 -15.94 -9.14
CA LYS A 827 -9.54 -16.42 -10.49
C LYS A 827 -10.94 -15.92 -10.88
N GLU A 828 -11.02 -15.23 -12.03
CA GLU A 828 -12.27 -14.67 -12.57
C GLU A 828 -13.39 -15.71 -12.59
N GLY A 829 -14.59 -15.32 -12.13
CA GLY A 829 -15.82 -16.12 -12.21
C GLY A 829 -16.19 -16.94 -10.96
N LEU A 830 -15.31 -17.06 -9.96
CA LEU A 830 -15.62 -17.72 -8.69
C LEU A 830 -15.90 -16.68 -7.59
N LYS A 831 -17.00 -16.87 -6.84
CA LYS A 831 -17.27 -16.03 -5.65
C LYS A 831 -16.13 -16.17 -4.66
N SER A 832 -15.62 -15.05 -4.16
CA SER A 832 -14.49 -15.03 -3.24
C SER A 832 -14.85 -15.71 -1.91
N ALA A 833 -13.84 -16.25 -1.21
CA ALA A 833 -14.06 -16.87 0.10
C ALA A 833 -14.75 -15.88 1.08
N SER A 834 -14.43 -14.59 0.97
CA SER A 834 -15.05 -13.52 1.76
C SER A 834 -16.49 -13.20 1.35
N GLU A 835 -16.85 -13.27 0.06
CA GLU A 835 -18.26 -13.19 -0.38
C GLU A 835 -19.10 -14.35 0.14
N ILE A 836 -18.57 -15.57 0.07
CA ILE A 836 -19.26 -16.78 0.57
C ILE A 836 -19.41 -16.70 2.09
N LEU A 837 -18.35 -16.31 2.80
CA LEU A 837 -18.38 -16.13 4.25
C LEU A 837 -19.36 -15.00 4.66
N GLY A 838 -19.35 -13.87 3.95
CA GLY A 838 -20.27 -12.75 4.18
C GLY A 838 -21.72 -13.13 3.95
N ALA A 839 -22.03 -13.78 2.82
CA ALA A 839 -23.38 -14.24 2.51
C ALA A 839 -23.87 -15.30 3.51
N GLY A 840 -23.01 -16.26 3.87
CA GLY A 840 -23.33 -17.27 4.88
C GLY A 840 -23.55 -16.67 6.27
N ALA A 841 -22.74 -15.68 6.67
CA ALA A 841 -22.91 -14.98 7.94
C ALA A 841 -24.24 -14.21 7.99
N VAL A 842 -24.56 -13.41 6.97
CA VAL A 842 -25.84 -12.68 6.90
C VAL A 842 -27.04 -13.64 6.94
N ALA A 843 -26.99 -14.76 6.21
CA ALA A 843 -28.03 -15.77 6.24
C ALA A 843 -28.20 -16.39 7.64
N CYS A 844 -27.11 -16.66 8.36
CA CYS A 844 -27.17 -17.14 9.74
C CYS A 844 -27.77 -16.11 10.71
N TYR A 845 -27.51 -14.81 10.52
CA TYR A 845 -28.05 -13.72 11.35
C TYR A 845 -29.53 -13.43 11.10
N ALA A 846 -29.97 -13.42 9.83
CA ALA A 846 -31.36 -13.16 9.46
C ALA A 846 -32.36 -14.19 10.02
N VAL A 847 -31.89 -15.41 10.27
CA VAL A 847 -32.72 -16.51 10.81
C VAL A 847 -32.93 -16.41 12.32
N GLY A 848 -32.25 -15.46 13.00
CA GLY A 848 -32.55 -15.11 14.39
C GLY A 848 -32.43 -16.30 15.34
N ASN A 849 -31.21 -16.82 15.54
CA ASN A 849 -30.99 -17.83 16.58
C ASN A 849 -30.99 -17.16 17.97
N SER A 850 -32.18 -16.92 18.52
CA SER A 850 -32.39 -16.43 19.88
C SER A 850 -32.26 -17.52 20.95
N ASN A 851 -31.80 -18.73 20.59
CA ASN A 851 -31.64 -19.84 21.54
C ASN A 851 -30.18 -20.35 21.60
N PRO A 852 -29.41 -20.00 22.65
CA PRO A 852 -28.16 -20.67 22.99
C PRO A 852 -28.47 -21.93 23.83
N LYS A 853 -29.39 -22.79 23.39
CA LYS A 853 -29.84 -23.97 24.14
C LYS A 853 -29.96 -25.22 23.29
N LEU A 854 -28.89 -25.56 22.58
CA LEU A 854 -28.58 -26.94 22.23
C LEU A 854 -27.09 -27.18 22.49
N SER A 855 -26.77 -27.37 23.78
CA SER A 855 -25.51 -27.94 24.21
C SER A 855 -25.60 -29.47 24.11
N PHE A 856 -25.16 -30.04 22.98
CA PHE A 856 -24.67 -31.41 22.96
C PHE A 856 -23.23 -31.44 22.44
N PRO A 857 -22.29 -32.10 23.16
CA PRO A 857 -20.86 -31.97 22.93
C PRO A 857 -20.33 -33.11 22.08
N THR A 858 -20.16 -32.90 20.78
CA THR A 858 -19.27 -33.75 19.95
C THR A 858 -18.43 -32.97 18.95
N CYS A 859 -18.50 -31.64 18.92
CA CYS A 859 -17.62 -30.82 18.09
C CYS A 859 -16.83 -29.83 18.95
N THR A 860 -15.62 -30.23 19.33
CA THR A 860 -14.58 -29.30 19.79
C THR A 860 -14.07 -28.52 18.58
N TYR A 861 -14.73 -27.42 18.21
CA TYR A 861 -14.14 -26.17 17.71
C TYR A 861 -15.31 -25.17 17.61
N GLN A 862 -15.21 -24.13 18.42
CA GLN A 862 -16.16 -23.04 18.58
C GLN A 862 -16.55 -22.46 17.21
N CYS A 863 -17.81 -22.01 17.06
CA CYS A 863 -18.12 -20.98 16.06
C CYS A 863 -17.00 -19.95 16.12
N LEU A 864 -16.47 -19.51 14.97
CA LEU A 864 -15.66 -18.29 14.94
C LEU A 864 -16.44 -17.24 15.72
N ASN A 865 -15.90 -16.84 16.88
CA ASN A 865 -16.52 -15.85 17.73
C ASN A 865 -16.93 -14.67 16.85
N GLU A 866 -18.13 -14.17 17.10
CA GLU A 866 -18.83 -13.07 16.41
C GLU A 866 -17.94 -11.86 15.98
N PRO A 867 -16.84 -11.50 16.68
CA PRO A 867 -15.90 -10.46 16.24
C PRO A 867 -14.91 -10.86 15.14
N GLY A 868 -14.56 -12.15 15.01
CA GLY A 868 -13.48 -12.62 14.14
C GLY A 868 -13.81 -12.55 12.65
N ALA A 869 -15.04 -12.89 12.27
CA ALA A 869 -15.51 -12.75 10.88
C ALA A 869 -15.60 -11.27 10.45
N ILE A 870 -16.03 -10.40 11.36
CA ILE A 870 -16.10 -8.94 11.15
C ILE A 870 -14.68 -8.37 10.98
N GLN A 871 -13.74 -8.74 11.86
CA GLN A 871 -12.35 -8.27 11.78
C GLN A 871 -11.64 -8.77 10.52
N GLN A 872 -11.90 -10.00 10.07
CA GLN A 872 -11.36 -10.54 8.82
C GLN A 872 -11.93 -9.83 7.58
N LEU A 873 -13.25 -9.57 7.54
CA LEU A 873 -13.88 -8.80 6.47
C LEU A 873 -13.36 -7.35 6.47
N GLN A 874 -13.18 -6.73 7.64
CA GLN A 874 -12.59 -5.39 7.77
C GLN A 874 -11.17 -5.34 7.20
N ASN A 875 -10.29 -6.29 7.57
CA ASN A 875 -8.93 -6.36 7.04
C ASN A 875 -8.90 -6.50 5.51
N GLU A 876 -9.83 -7.28 4.92
CA GLU A 876 -9.92 -7.37 3.46
C GLU A 876 -10.39 -6.07 2.79
N VAL A 877 -11.39 -5.38 3.36
CA VAL A 877 -11.93 -4.12 2.83
C VAL A 877 -10.87 -3.01 2.73
N TYR A 878 -9.91 -2.98 3.67
CA TYR A 878 -8.78 -2.05 3.64
C TYR A 878 -7.65 -2.48 2.68
N SER A 879 -7.59 -3.75 2.29
CA SER A 879 -6.54 -4.30 1.41
C SER A 879 -6.86 -4.24 -0.09
N LYS A 880 -8.14 -4.25 -0.48
CA LYS A 880 -8.58 -4.24 -1.89
C LYS A 880 -8.84 -2.80 -2.38
N THR A 881 -7.93 -2.25 -3.18
CA THR A 881 -8.08 -0.91 -3.81
C THR A 881 -8.76 -0.95 -5.17
N ASP A 882 -8.71 -2.07 -5.90
CA ASP A 882 -8.90 -2.02 -7.36
C ASP A 882 -10.29 -2.43 -7.89
N MET A 883 -11.23 -2.86 -7.03
CA MET A 883 -12.57 -3.30 -7.47
C MET A 883 -13.71 -2.63 -6.68
N CYS A 884 -14.23 -1.51 -7.20
CA CYS A 884 -15.26 -0.68 -6.55
C CYS A 884 -16.55 -1.44 -6.19
N TYR A 885 -17.03 -2.33 -7.06
CA TYR A 885 -18.29 -3.07 -6.82
C TYR A 885 -18.18 -4.16 -5.75
N GLN A 886 -17.07 -4.91 -5.71
CA GLN A 886 -16.83 -5.92 -4.68
C GLN A 886 -16.65 -5.26 -3.31
N LYS A 887 -15.92 -4.14 -3.26
CA LYS A 887 -15.77 -3.34 -2.05
C LYS A 887 -17.12 -2.83 -1.53
N PHE A 888 -18.00 -2.39 -2.44
CA PHE A 888 -19.36 -1.97 -2.12
C PHE A 888 -20.19 -3.11 -1.49
N GLN A 889 -20.18 -4.31 -2.09
CA GLN A 889 -20.90 -5.47 -1.57
C GLN A 889 -20.41 -5.89 -0.18
N LEU A 890 -19.08 -5.91 0.03
CA LEU A 890 -18.48 -6.23 1.33
C LEU A 890 -18.84 -5.19 2.40
N LEU A 891 -18.85 -3.90 2.05
CA LEU A 891 -19.25 -2.82 2.96
C LEU A 891 -20.73 -2.90 3.35
N LEU A 892 -21.63 -3.23 2.41
CA LEU A 892 -23.04 -3.47 2.71
C LEU A 892 -23.24 -4.69 3.61
N CYS A 893 -22.54 -5.80 3.35
CA CYS A 893 -22.60 -6.99 4.20
C CYS A 893 -22.09 -6.69 5.62
N ALA A 894 -20.95 -5.99 5.74
CA ALA A 894 -20.41 -5.57 7.02
C ALA A 894 -21.37 -4.63 7.76
N SER A 895 -22.03 -3.73 7.04
CA SER A 895 -23.06 -2.83 7.60
C SER A 895 -24.27 -3.61 8.12
N GLU A 896 -24.76 -4.61 7.38
CA GLU A 896 -25.91 -5.44 7.79
C GLU A 896 -25.57 -6.30 9.02
N ILE A 897 -24.40 -6.92 9.06
CA ILE A 897 -23.93 -7.67 10.23
C ILE A 897 -23.78 -6.74 11.45
N SER A 898 -23.29 -5.52 11.24
CA SER A 898 -23.18 -4.51 12.30
C SER A 898 -24.56 -4.08 12.83
N LEU A 899 -25.58 -4.00 11.96
CA LEU A 899 -26.95 -3.70 12.35
C LEU A 899 -27.53 -4.79 13.25
N TYR A 900 -27.39 -6.07 12.89
CA TYR A 900 -27.90 -7.19 13.68
C TYR A 900 -27.13 -7.46 14.97
N SER A 901 -25.83 -7.14 15.01
CA SER A 901 -25.01 -7.24 16.23
C SER A 901 -25.22 -6.06 17.20
N GLY A 902 -26.02 -5.05 16.82
CA GLY A 902 -26.29 -3.87 17.65
C GLY A 902 -25.19 -2.79 17.60
N ASN A 903 -24.17 -2.94 16.75
CA ASN A 903 -23.13 -1.92 16.54
C ASN A 903 -23.57 -0.84 15.54
N LYS A 904 -24.35 0.13 16.03
CA LYS A 904 -24.93 1.21 15.22
C LYS A 904 -23.87 2.08 14.52
N ILE A 905 -22.79 2.44 15.23
CA ILE A 905 -21.71 3.30 14.69
C ILE A 905 -20.98 2.59 13.54
N GLY A 906 -20.66 1.31 13.71
CA GLY A 906 -20.04 0.49 12.66
C GLY A 906 -20.95 0.39 11.43
N CYS A 907 -22.24 0.15 11.64
CA CYS A 907 -23.23 0.07 10.57
C CYS A 907 -23.26 1.35 9.70
N ILE A 908 -23.35 2.52 10.34
CA ILE A 908 -23.41 3.83 9.67
C ILE A 908 -22.10 4.14 8.92
N ASN A 909 -20.96 3.89 9.55
CA ASN A 909 -19.66 4.15 8.92
C ASN A 909 -19.45 3.29 7.67
N HIS A 910 -19.78 1.99 7.74
CA HIS A 910 -19.66 1.10 6.59
C HIS A 910 -20.60 1.50 5.45
N ALA A 911 -21.85 1.86 5.75
CA ALA A 911 -22.80 2.30 4.72
C ALA A 911 -22.44 3.67 4.11
N LYS A 912 -21.94 4.64 4.90
CA LYS A 912 -21.40 5.92 4.40
C LYS A 912 -20.15 5.73 3.53
N ASN A 913 -19.32 4.75 3.84
CA ASN A 913 -18.16 4.43 3.00
C ASN A 913 -18.60 3.78 1.69
N ALA A 914 -19.65 2.96 1.71
CA ALA A 914 -20.23 2.38 0.50
C ALA A 914 -20.84 3.46 -0.42
N SER A 915 -21.51 4.47 0.16
CA SER A 915 -22.15 5.55 -0.60
C SER A 915 -21.16 6.52 -1.27
N LYS A 916 -19.88 6.51 -0.88
CA LYS A 916 -18.81 7.34 -1.47
C LYS A 916 -18.14 6.69 -2.68
N LEU A 917 -18.49 5.45 -3.02
CA LEU A 917 -17.89 4.73 -4.15
C LEU A 917 -18.51 5.20 -5.49
N LEU A 918 -17.70 5.20 -6.55
CA LEU A 918 -18.13 5.53 -7.92
C LEU A 918 -18.86 4.33 -8.54
N LEU A 919 -20.18 4.23 -8.33
CA LEU A 919 -21.04 3.19 -8.89
C LEU A 919 -22.31 3.81 -9.51
N PRO A 920 -23.00 3.09 -10.41
CA PRO A 920 -24.30 3.52 -10.92
C PRO A 920 -25.30 3.77 -9.80
N ASP A 921 -26.16 4.78 -9.96
CA ASP A 921 -27.12 5.24 -8.94
C ASP A 921 -28.03 4.11 -8.43
N ALA A 922 -28.40 3.17 -9.30
CA ALA A 922 -29.20 2.00 -8.96
C ALA A 922 -28.58 1.11 -7.86
N TYR A 923 -27.24 1.06 -7.78
CA TYR A 923 -26.53 0.36 -6.72
C TYR A 923 -26.38 1.24 -5.47
N LEU A 924 -26.03 2.51 -5.63
CA LEU A 924 -25.89 3.45 -4.52
C LEU A 924 -27.18 3.56 -3.69
N PHE A 925 -28.34 3.37 -4.32
CA PHE A 925 -29.64 3.23 -3.66
C PHE A 925 -29.59 2.32 -2.43
N PHE A 926 -28.93 1.15 -2.51
CA PHE A 926 -28.88 0.19 -1.41
C PHE A 926 -28.01 0.64 -0.23
N SER A 927 -26.99 1.47 -0.47
CA SER A 927 -26.22 2.08 0.62
C SER A 927 -27.02 3.11 1.40
N HIS A 928 -27.79 3.92 0.69
CA HIS A 928 -28.70 4.90 1.29
C HIS A 928 -29.89 4.21 1.99
N LEU A 929 -30.43 3.13 1.41
CA LEU A 929 -31.45 2.30 2.06
C LEU A 929 -30.93 1.69 3.37
N GLN A 930 -29.67 1.25 3.38
CA GLN A 930 -29.04 0.71 4.58
C GLN A 930 -28.80 1.79 5.64
N LEU A 931 -28.44 3.02 5.23
CA LEU A 931 -28.38 4.17 6.14
C LEU A 931 -29.75 4.50 6.72
N CYS A 932 -30.82 4.44 5.92
CA CYS A 932 -32.18 4.60 6.42
C CYS A 932 -32.47 3.59 7.54
N ARG A 933 -32.17 2.30 7.32
CA ARG A 933 -32.37 1.26 8.34
C ARG A 933 -31.52 1.50 9.60
N ALA A 934 -30.27 1.93 9.43
CA ALA A 934 -29.38 2.22 10.55
C ALA A 934 -29.88 3.39 11.41
N TYR A 935 -30.26 4.50 10.79
CA TYR A 935 -30.79 5.67 11.49
C TYR A 935 -32.16 5.41 12.11
N ALA A 936 -32.99 4.56 11.49
CA ALA A 936 -34.26 4.12 12.05
C ALA A 936 -34.06 3.34 13.37
N VAL A 937 -33.05 2.47 13.43
CA VAL A 937 -32.67 1.73 14.66
C VAL A 937 -31.96 2.64 15.69
N GLU A 938 -31.28 3.69 15.24
CA GLU A 938 -30.70 4.71 16.13
C GLU A 938 -31.76 5.63 16.74
N GLY A 939 -32.88 5.84 16.04
CA GLY A 939 -33.92 6.80 16.39
C GLY A 939 -33.70 8.20 15.81
N ASP A 940 -32.79 8.35 14.83
CA ASP A 940 -32.48 9.64 14.17
C ASP A 940 -33.40 9.84 12.96
N ILE A 941 -34.56 10.43 13.20
CA ILE A 941 -35.61 10.65 12.20
C ILE A 941 -35.18 11.68 11.13
N ILE A 942 -34.33 12.66 11.49
CA ILE A 942 -33.90 13.73 10.58
C ILE A 942 -32.98 13.15 9.50
N ASN A 943 -31.97 12.39 9.90
CA ASN A 943 -31.07 11.77 8.95
C ASN A 943 -31.76 10.63 8.19
N LEU A 944 -32.67 9.88 8.82
CA LEU A 944 -33.54 8.92 8.13
C LEU A 944 -34.30 9.58 6.96
N GLN A 945 -34.95 10.73 7.19
CA GLN A 945 -35.73 11.43 6.16
C GLN A 945 -34.85 11.95 5.03
N LYS A 946 -33.65 12.45 5.35
CA LYS A 946 -32.69 12.91 4.34
C LYS A 946 -32.22 11.78 3.42
N GLU A 947 -31.84 10.64 4.00
CA GLU A 947 -31.40 9.48 3.23
C GLU A 947 -32.55 8.85 2.44
N TYR A 948 -33.77 8.88 2.99
CA TYR A 948 -34.98 8.44 2.31
C TYR A 948 -35.26 9.24 1.02
N LEU A 949 -35.15 10.57 1.08
CA LEU A 949 -35.25 11.42 -0.12
C LEU A 949 -34.17 11.09 -1.15
N ARG A 950 -32.95 10.78 -0.68
CA ARG A 950 -31.85 10.40 -1.56
C ARG A 950 -32.10 9.07 -2.29
N CYS A 951 -32.75 8.10 -1.62
CA CYS A 951 -33.21 6.88 -2.27
C CYS A 951 -34.22 7.15 -3.40
N LEU A 952 -35.15 8.10 -3.21
CA LEU A 952 -36.11 8.49 -4.26
C LEU A 952 -35.44 9.13 -5.48
N GLU A 953 -34.39 9.92 -5.25
CA GLU A 953 -33.59 10.54 -6.32
C GLU A 953 -32.79 9.53 -7.14
N LEU A 954 -32.10 8.59 -6.46
CA LEU A 954 -31.20 7.63 -7.12
C LEU A 954 -31.96 6.57 -7.94
N ARG A 955 -33.17 6.19 -7.51
CA ARG A 955 -34.01 5.13 -8.10
C ARG A 955 -33.29 3.76 -8.18
N THR A 956 -34.04 2.69 -8.43
CA THR A 956 -33.44 1.34 -8.61
C THR A 956 -34.32 0.47 -9.51
N ASP A 957 -33.67 -0.37 -10.30
CA ASP A 957 -34.25 -1.41 -11.17
C ASP A 957 -34.63 -2.69 -10.39
N TYR A 958 -34.34 -2.74 -9.08
CA TYR A 958 -34.68 -3.87 -8.23
C TYR A 958 -35.94 -3.62 -7.40
N HIS A 959 -37.01 -4.37 -7.69
CA HIS A 959 -38.29 -4.32 -6.96
C HIS A 959 -38.16 -4.43 -5.43
N ILE A 960 -37.19 -5.19 -4.92
CA ILE A 960 -36.96 -5.37 -3.48
C ILE A 960 -36.54 -4.06 -2.79
N GLY A 961 -35.80 -3.19 -3.48
CA GLY A 961 -35.34 -1.92 -2.93
C GLY A 961 -36.50 -0.98 -2.61
N TRP A 962 -37.42 -0.81 -3.58
CA TRP A 962 -38.65 -0.01 -3.40
C TRP A 962 -39.58 -0.59 -2.34
N ILE A 963 -39.70 -1.93 -2.27
CA ILE A 963 -40.49 -2.61 -1.25
C ILE A 963 -39.95 -2.33 0.15
N CYS A 964 -38.64 -2.47 0.36
CA CYS A 964 -38.01 -2.17 1.64
C CYS A 964 -38.16 -0.70 2.03
N LEU A 965 -38.09 0.22 1.05
CA LEU A 965 -38.29 1.64 1.28
C LEU A 965 -39.73 1.95 1.73
N LYS A 966 -40.74 1.33 1.11
CA LYS A 966 -42.15 1.45 1.53
C LYS A 966 -42.40 0.88 2.92
N LEU A 967 -41.76 -0.23 3.27
CA LEU A 967 -41.85 -0.80 4.62
C LEU A 967 -41.26 0.13 5.68
N LEU A 968 -40.17 0.84 5.37
CA LEU A 968 -39.60 1.83 6.27
C LEU A 968 -40.50 3.06 6.43
N GLU A 969 -41.10 3.54 5.33
CA GLU A 969 -42.07 4.64 5.34
C GLU A 969 -43.25 4.33 6.28
N SER A 970 -43.81 3.11 6.21
CA SER A 970 -44.93 2.70 7.07
C SER A 970 -44.52 2.48 8.53
N GLN A 971 -43.31 1.98 8.77
CA GLN A 971 -42.79 1.69 10.11
C GLN A 971 -42.47 2.93 10.93
N TYR A 972 -41.89 3.96 10.30
CA TYR A 972 -41.30 5.09 11.00
C TYR A 972 -42.01 6.43 10.71
N HIS A 973 -43.13 6.40 9.97
CA HIS A 973 -43.95 7.57 9.63
C HIS A 973 -43.12 8.76 9.10
N VAL A 974 -42.19 8.47 8.18
CA VAL A 974 -41.34 9.50 7.55
C VAL A 974 -42.25 10.47 6.78
N GLN A 975 -42.21 11.77 7.13
CA GLN A 975 -43.08 12.78 6.51
C GLN A 975 -42.75 12.97 5.03
N THR A 976 -43.54 12.35 4.18
CA THR A 976 -43.70 12.69 2.77
C THR A 976 -45.18 12.71 2.44
N ASP A 977 -45.61 13.58 1.51
CA ASP A 977 -46.96 13.50 0.95
C ASP A 977 -47.20 12.06 0.49
N LEU A 978 -48.27 11.42 1.01
CA LEU A 978 -48.59 9.99 0.92
C LEU A 978 -48.51 9.37 -0.49
N ASN A 979 -48.42 10.20 -1.54
CA ASN A 979 -48.47 9.80 -2.94
C ASN A 979 -47.11 9.85 -3.67
N ILE A 980 -46.04 10.44 -3.13
CA ILE A 980 -44.80 10.67 -3.90
C ILE A 980 -44.10 9.35 -4.26
N LEU A 981 -43.90 8.45 -3.29
CA LEU A 981 -43.24 7.16 -3.54
C LEU A 981 -44.09 6.26 -4.46
N GLU A 982 -45.41 6.33 -4.32
CA GLU A 982 -46.34 5.57 -5.17
C GLU A 982 -46.35 6.08 -6.61
N LEU A 983 -46.28 7.40 -6.80
CA LEU A 983 -46.16 8.04 -8.11
C LEU A 983 -44.80 7.71 -8.74
N SER A 984 -43.69 7.84 -7.99
CA SER A 984 -42.36 7.55 -8.51
C SER A 984 -42.19 6.07 -8.89
N PHE A 985 -42.73 5.15 -8.09
CA PHE A 985 -42.74 3.71 -8.42
C PHE A 985 -43.57 3.44 -9.68
N LYS A 986 -44.76 4.04 -9.79
CA LYS A 986 -45.64 3.88 -10.96
C LYS A 986 -45.04 4.47 -12.23
N GLU A 987 -44.41 5.65 -12.17
CA GLU A 987 -43.71 6.28 -13.30
C GLU A 987 -42.56 5.41 -13.78
N TYR A 988 -41.68 4.99 -12.87
CA TYR A 988 -40.52 4.16 -13.22
C TYR A 988 -40.92 2.79 -13.80
N SER A 989 -41.98 2.17 -13.27
CA SER A 989 -42.49 0.89 -13.78
C SER A 989 -43.08 0.95 -15.20
N LYS A 990 -43.38 2.14 -15.73
CA LYS A 990 -43.92 2.34 -17.09
C LYS A 990 -42.83 2.52 -18.16
N GLU A 991 -41.59 2.81 -17.77
CA GLU A 991 -40.50 3.13 -18.69
C GLU A 991 -39.83 1.88 -19.30
N GLU A 992 -40.08 0.66 -18.81
CA GLU A 992 -39.44 -0.57 -19.31
C GLU A 992 -40.38 -1.74 -19.63
N ASN A 993 -40.04 -2.50 -20.69
CA ASN A 993 -40.78 -3.62 -21.30
C ASN A 993 -40.88 -4.93 -20.46
N TYR A 994 -40.61 -4.91 -19.16
CA TYR A 994 -40.80 -6.09 -18.31
C TYR A 994 -42.26 -6.25 -17.84
N SER A 995 -42.59 -7.41 -17.27
CA SER A 995 -43.94 -7.79 -16.81
C SER A 995 -44.51 -6.82 -15.76
N TRP A 996 -45.04 -5.69 -16.23
CA TRP A 996 -45.71 -4.63 -15.46
C TRP A 996 -46.71 -5.21 -14.45
N ASN A 997 -47.46 -6.21 -14.90
CA ASN A 997 -48.41 -6.99 -14.12
C ASN A 997 -47.81 -7.67 -12.88
N MET A 998 -46.61 -8.25 -12.99
CA MET A 998 -45.96 -8.96 -11.89
C MET A 998 -45.34 -8.00 -10.87
N TRP A 999 -44.80 -6.87 -11.33
CA TRP A 999 -44.28 -5.81 -10.47
C TRP A 999 -45.39 -5.16 -9.62
N MET A 1000 -46.50 -4.80 -10.27
CA MET A 1000 -47.67 -4.23 -9.58
C MET A 1000 -48.30 -5.23 -8.60
N ALA A 1001 -48.35 -6.52 -8.93
CA ALA A 1001 -48.86 -7.52 -8.01
C ALA A 1001 -48.01 -7.65 -6.74
N ARG A 1002 -46.67 -7.62 -6.85
CA ARG A 1002 -45.78 -7.66 -5.68
C ARG A 1002 -45.89 -6.40 -4.83
N PHE A 1003 -46.06 -5.24 -5.46
CA PHE A 1003 -46.29 -3.98 -4.75
C PHE A 1003 -47.60 -4.01 -3.95
N TYR A 1004 -48.70 -4.43 -4.58
CA TYR A 1004 -49.99 -4.57 -3.90
C TYR A 1004 -49.99 -5.65 -2.80
N LEU A 1005 -49.24 -6.74 -2.99
CA LEU A 1005 -49.01 -7.74 -1.92
C LEU A 1005 -48.38 -7.09 -0.68
N VAL A 1006 -47.37 -6.24 -0.86
CA VAL A 1006 -46.68 -5.56 0.24
C VAL A 1006 -47.60 -4.56 0.93
N LEU A 1007 -48.38 -3.78 0.18
CA LEU A 1007 -49.40 -2.90 0.77
C LEU A 1007 -50.45 -3.68 1.57
N GLY A 1008 -50.84 -4.86 1.07
CA GLY A 1008 -51.69 -5.80 1.80
C GLY A 1008 -51.05 -6.25 3.11
N LEU A 1009 -49.78 -6.66 3.09
CA LEU A 1009 -49.04 -7.08 4.30
C LEU A 1009 -48.84 -5.94 5.32
N ILE A 1010 -48.58 -4.72 4.86
CA ILE A 1010 -48.50 -3.53 5.73
C ILE A 1010 -49.85 -3.28 6.40
N SER A 1011 -50.94 -3.37 5.64
CA SER A 1011 -52.30 -3.19 6.16
C SER A 1011 -52.65 -4.27 7.19
N ILE A 1012 -52.27 -5.53 6.95
CA ILE A 1012 -52.39 -6.63 7.93
C ILE A 1012 -51.65 -6.29 9.22
N TRP A 1013 -50.44 -5.77 9.10
CA TRP A 1013 -49.61 -5.45 10.25
C TRP A 1013 -50.18 -4.28 11.07
N ASN A 1014 -50.78 -3.30 10.40
CA ASN A 1014 -51.54 -2.21 11.01
C ASN A 1014 -52.94 -2.63 11.52
N GLN A 1015 -53.29 -3.92 11.43
CA GLN A 1015 -54.60 -4.50 11.77
C GLN A 1015 -55.78 -3.96 10.95
N ASP A 1016 -55.51 -3.32 9.80
CA ASP A 1016 -56.53 -2.92 8.82
C ASP A 1016 -56.75 -4.04 7.79
N PHE A 1017 -57.55 -5.02 8.20
CA PHE A 1017 -57.84 -6.18 7.38
C PHE A 1017 -58.70 -5.86 6.15
N LEU A 1018 -59.43 -4.74 6.15
CA LEU A 1018 -60.33 -4.37 5.06
C LEU A 1018 -59.51 -3.83 3.88
N SER A 1019 -58.62 -2.87 4.13
CA SER A 1019 -57.66 -2.41 3.12
C SER A 1019 -56.69 -3.53 2.69
N ALA A 1020 -56.33 -4.44 3.60
CA ALA A 1020 -55.53 -5.61 3.24
C ALA A 1020 -56.21 -6.50 2.19
N GLU A 1021 -57.52 -6.72 2.30
CA GLU A 1021 -58.29 -7.50 1.32
C GLU A 1021 -58.30 -6.81 -0.04
N GLU A 1022 -58.58 -5.50 -0.09
CA GLU A 1022 -58.62 -4.73 -1.33
C GLU A 1022 -57.28 -4.77 -2.07
N PHE A 1023 -56.16 -4.57 -1.36
CA PHE A 1023 -54.83 -4.63 -1.97
C PHE A 1023 -54.47 -6.04 -2.43
N LEU A 1024 -54.77 -7.08 -1.64
CA LEU A 1024 -54.54 -8.46 -2.06
C LEU A 1024 -55.42 -8.84 -3.27
N ALA A 1025 -56.64 -8.30 -3.36
CA ALA A 1025 -57.54 -8.53 -4.49
C ALA A 1025 -56.98 -7.90 -5.77
N GLN A 1026 -56.44 -6.69 -5.66
CA GLN A 1026 -55.72 -6.01 -6.74
C GLN A 1026 -54.47 -6.81 -7.15
N ALA A 1027 -53.69 -7.31 -6.19
CA ALA A 1027 -52.53 -8.17 -6.47
C ALA A 1027 -52.91 -9.43 -7.25
N CYS A 1028 -53.98 -10.12 -6.83
CA CYS A 1028 -54.54 -11.29 -7.52
C CYS A 1028 -55.05 -10.98 -8.93
N SER A 1029 -55.52 -9.76 -9.19
CA SER A 1029 -56.00 -9.34 -10.52
C SER A 1029 -54.84 -9.08 -11.48
N SER A 1030 -53.69 -8.59 -10.99
CA SER A 1030 -52.54 -8.22 -11.80
C SER A 1030 -51.65 -9.42 -12.19
N ALA A 1031 -51.28 -10.31 -11.26
CA ALA A 1031 -50.34 -11.43 -11.53
C ALA A 1031 -51.04 -12.76 -11.87
N GLY A 1032 -51.98 -12.74 -12.83
CA GLY A 1032 -52.80 -13.90 -13.20
C GLY A 1032 -52.09 -15.27 -13.08
N ALA A 1033 -52.64 -16.13 -12.21
CA ALA A 1033 -52.24 -17.51 -11.89
C ALA A 1033 -51.17 -17.76 -10.80
N GLU A 1034 -50.77 -16.79 -9.97
CA GLU A 1034 -49.94 -17.10 -8.77
C GLU A 1034 -50.75 -17.65 -7.59
N SER A 1035 -50.46 -18.89 -7.18
CA SER A 1035 -51.18 -19.60 -6.10
C SER A 1035 -50.97 -18.98 -4.71
N CYS A 1036 -49.79 -18.41 -4.43
CA CYS A 1036 -49.48 -17.78 -3.14
C CYS A 1036 -50.32 -16.52 -2.87
N LEU A 1037 -50.54 -15.69 -3.89
CA LEU A 1037 -51.38 -14.48 -3.76
C LEU A 1037 -52.83 -14.84 -3.44
N PHE A 1038 -53.37 -15.85 -4.13
CA PHE A 1038 -54.72 -16.36 -3.87
C PHE A 1038 -54.85 -17.02 -2.50
N LEU A 1039 -53.79 -17.64 -1.98
CA LEU A 1039 -53.74 -18.18 -0.62
C LEU A 1039 -53.79 -17.04 0.41
N CYS A 1040 -52.94 -16.02 0.27
CA CYS A 1040 -52.91 -14.85 1.17
C CYS A 1040 -54.27 -14.14 1.19
N HIS A 1041 -54.83 -13.85 0.01
CA HIS A 1041 -56.17 -13.28 -0.12
C HIS A 1041 -57.23 -14.17 0.54
N GLY A 1042 -57.19 -15.48 0.29
CA GLY A 1042 -58.11 -16.45 0.88
C GLY A 1042 -58.08 -16.46 2.40
N ALA A 1043 -56.87 -16.42 2.99
CA ALA A 1043 -56.69 -16.40 4.44
C ALA A 1043 -57.20 -15.10 5.08
N ILE A 1044 -56.97 -13.94 4.47
CA ILE A 1044 -57.49 -12.65 4.96
C ILE A 1044 -59.01 -12.58 4.89
N CYS A 1045 -59.63 -13.08 3.82
CA CYS A 1045 -61.08 -13.18 3.76
C CYS A 1045 -61.65 -14.09 4.87
N MET A 1046 -60.95 -15.17 5.25
CA MET A 1046 -61.36 -16.01 6.39
C MET A 1046 -61.24 -15.25 7.73
N GLU A 1047 -60.19 -14.45 7.90
CA GLU A 1047 -59.98 -13.66 9.11
C GLU A 1047 -61.00 -12.52 9.23
N LEU A 1048 -61.32 -11.84 8.13
CA LEU A 1048 -62.42 -10.87 8.06
C LEU A 1048 -63.76 -11.50 8.39
N ALA A 1049 -64.03 -12.70 7.87
CA ALA A 1049 -65.24 -13.45 8.21
C ALA A 1049 -65.30 -13.80 9.71
N ARG A 1050 -64.17 -14.13 10.32
CA ARG A 1050 -64.06 -14.40 11.76
C ARG A 1050 -64.39 -13.16 12.60
N GLN A 1051 -63.95 -11.97 12.17
CA GLN A 1051 -64.12 -10.71 12.91
C GLN A 1051 -65.49 -10.06 12.70
N SER A 1052 -66.05 -10.14 11.49
CA SER A 1052 -67.27 -9.39 11.10
C SER A 1052 -68.52 -10.26 10.89
N SER A 1053 -68.43 -11.59 11.06
CA SER A 1053 -69.54 -12.55 10.87
C SER A 1053 -70.27 -12.46 9.51
N GLY A 1054 -69.60 -11.98 8.46
CA GLY A 1054 -70.15 -11.89 7.10
C GLY A 1054 -69.96 -13.17 6.28
N SER A 1055 -71.04 -13.80 5.84
CA SER A 1055 -71.02 -14.97 4.94
C SER A 1055 -70.41 -14.66 3.55
N GLN A 1056 -70.43 -13.39 3.15
CA GLN A 1056 -69.84 -12.89 1.90
C GLN A 1056 -68.32 -13.13 1.84
N PHE A 1057 -67.59 -12.86 2.93
CA PHE A 1057 -66.14 -13.06 2.96
C PHE A 1057 -65.73 -14.54 2.97
N LEU A 1058 -66.54 -15.42 3.58
CA LEU A 1058 -66.33 -16.87 3.45
C LEU A 1058 -66.47 -17.34 2.00
N SER A 1059 -67.43 -16.79 1.26
CA SER A 1059 -67.60 -17.13 -0.17
C SER A 1059 -66.42 -16.65 -1.04
N LEU A 1060 -65.88 -15.47 -0.73
CA LEU A 1060 -64.67 -14.93 -1.37
C LEU A 1060 -63.43 -15.78 -1.02
N ALA A 1061 -63.30 -16.20 0.24
CA ALA A 1061 -62.22 -17.08 0.68
C ALA A 1061 -62.22 -18.41 -0.08
N VAL A 1062 -63.37 -19.08 -0.19
CA VAL A 1062 -63.50 -20.33 -0.95
C VAL A 1062 -63.12 -20.12 -2.42
N LYS A 1063 -63.58 -19.03 -3.04
CA LYS A 1063 -63.26 -18.72 -4.44
C LYS A 1063 -61.76 -18.53 -4.67
N SER A 1064 -61.09 -17.78 -3.80
CA SER A 1064 -59.65 -17.53 -3.91
C SER A 1064 -58.83 -18.77 -3.57
N LEU A 1065 -59.12 -19.49 -2.50
CA LEU A 1065 -58.40 -20.71 -2.15
C LEU A 1065 -58.59 -21.83 -3.20
N THR A 1066 -59.77 -21.92 -3.83
CA THR A 1066 -59.99 -22.87 -4.94
C THR A 1066 -59.14 -22.52 -6.15
N LYS A 1067 -58.98 -21.21 -6.44
CA LYS A 1067 -58.04 -20.76 -7.48
C LYS A 1067 -56.60 -21.09 -7.10
N ALA A 1068 -56.18 -20.84 -5.85
CA ALA A 1068 -54.85 -21.19 -5.35
C ALA A 1068 -54.53 -22.68 -5.54
N HIS A 1069 -55.51 -23.54 -5.25
CA HIS A 1069 -55.38 -25.00 -5.42
C HIS A 1069 -55.29 -25.43 -6.89
N LYS A 1070 -56.03 -24.77 -7.80
CA LYS A 1070 -56.01 -25.08 -9.24
C LYS A 1070 -54.77 -24.57 -9.96
N THR A 1071 -54.21 -23.44 -9.52
CA THR A 1071 -53.05 -22.82 -10.17
C THR A 1071 -51.71 -23.33 -9.65
N SER A 1072 -51.69 -24.04 -8.52
CA SER A 1072 -50.45 -24.61 -7.98
C SER A 1072 -50.03 -25.88 -8.75
N LEU A 1073 -48.81 -25.87 -9.30
CA LEU A 1073 -48.17 -27.06 -9.91
C LEU A 1073 -47.87 -28.18 -8.89
N VAL A 1074 -47.70 -27.82 -7.61
CA VAL A 1074 -47.50 -28.74 -6.49
C VAL A 1074 -48.64 -28.53 -5.48
N PRO A 1075 -49.25 -29.59 -4.91
CA PRO A 1075 -50.30 -29.44 -3.90
C PRO A 1075 -49.81 -28.60 -2.72
N LEU A 1076 -50.38 -27.40 -2.51
CA LEU A 1076 -50.01 -26.52 -1.42
C LEU A 1076 -50.61 -27.03 -0.10
N PRO A 1077 -49.79 -27.47 0.89
CA PRO A 1077 -50.27 -28.26 2.01
C PRO A 1077 -51.05 -27.52 3.12
N VAL A 1078 -51.52 -26.30 2.86
CA VAL A 1078 -52.34 -25.49 3.78
C VAL A 1078 -53.64 -25.03 3.12
N VAL A 1079 -53.68 -25.03 1.78
CA VAL A 1079 -54.83 -24.53 1.01
C VAL A 1079 -56.03 -25.45 1.22
N SER A 1080 -55.82 -26.77 1.26
CA SER A 1080 -56.91 -27.73 1.41
C SER A 1080 -57.49 -27.73 2.83
N ALA A 1081 -56.69 -27.51 3.88
CA ALA A 1081 -57.19 -27.31 5.23
C ALA A 1081 -58.02 -26.03 5.37
N LEU A 1082 -57.55 -24.90 4.82
CA LEU A 1082 -58.29 -23.64 4.85
C LEU A 1082 -59.60 -23.73 4.04
N LEU A 1083 -59.58 -24.40 2.88
CA LEU A 1083 -60.79 -24.71 2.11
C LEU A 1083 -61.77 -25.55 2.91
N ALA A 1084 -61.30 -26.61 3.58
CA ALA A 1084 -62.14 -27.44 4.43
C ALA A 1084 -62.82 -26.59 5.50
N GLN A 1085 -62.05 -25.75 6.20
CA GLN A 1085 -62.57 -24.90 7.27
C GLN A 1085 -63.58 -23.86 6.76
N ALA A 1086 -63.32 -23.23 5.62
CA ALA A 1086 -64.24 -22.25 5.03
C ALA A 1086 -65.55 -22.90 4.55
N GLU A 1087 -65.48 -24.02 3.84
CA GLU A 1087 -66.67 -24.74 3.34
C GLU A 1087 -67.46 -25.41 4.47
N GLY A 1088 -66.79 -25.90 5.51
CA GLY A 1088 -67.43 -26.39 6.72
C GLY A 1088 -68.18 -25.29 7.48
N SER A 1089 -67.61 -24.08 7.56
CA SER A 1089 -68.25 -22.90 8.17
C SER A 1089 -69.47 -22.41 7.38
N LEU A 1090 -69.51 -22.67 6.07
CA LEU A 1090 -70.69 -22.44 5.20
C LEU A 1090 -71.73 -23.58 5.27
N GLY A 1091 -71.51 -24.61 6.11
CA GLY A 1091 -72.43 -25.72 6.32
C GLY A 1091 -72.28 -26.89 5.35
N SER A 1092 -71.25 -26.92 4.49
CA SER A 1092 -71.05 -27.98 3.51
C SER A 1092 -70.18 -29.12 4.07
N LYS A 1093 -70.82 -30.07 4.76
CA LYS A 1093 -70.14 -31.19 5.43
C LYS A 1093 -69.33 -32.07 4.47
N GLU A 1094 -69.91 -32.46 3.32
CA GLU A 1094 -69.25 -33.36 2.36
C GLU A 1094 -67.96 -32.76 1.78
N LYS A 1095 -67.94 -31.45 1.53
CA LYS A 1095 -66.78 -30.77 0.98
C LYS A 1095 -65.67 -30.56 2.01
N TRP A 1096 -66.04 -30.30 3.27
CA TRP A 1096 -65.11 -30.29 4.40
C TRP A 1096 -64.34 -31.62 4.51
N GLU A 1097 -65.05 -32.77 4.50
CA GLU A 1097 -64.41 -34.09 4.58
C GLU A 1097 -63.47 -34.37 3.41
N ARG A 1098 -63.90 -34.03 2.19
CA ARG A 1098 -63.10 -34.22 0.96
C ARG A 1098 -61.79 -33.43 1.01
N ASN A 1099 -61.84 -32.15 1.37
CA ASN A 1099 -60.66 -31.30 1.37
C ASN A 1099 -59.66 -31.68 2.47
N LEU A 1100 -60.13 -32.13 3.63
CA LEU A 1100 -59.27 -32.55 4.73
C LEU A 1100 -58.52 -33.85 4.40
N ARG A 1101 -59.14 -34.77 3.65
CA ARG A 1101 -58.47 -35.95 3.08
C ARG A 1101 -57.44 -35.59 2.00
N LEU A 1102 -57.73 -34.59 1.17
CA LEU A 1102 -56.75 -34.09 0.19
C LEU A 1102 -55.54 -33.48 0.88
N GLU A 1103 -55.73 -32.78 2.00
CA GLU A 1103 -54.64 -32.24 2.79
C GLU A 1103 -53.74 -33.33 3.40
N TRP A 1104 -54.32 -34.46 3.79
CA TRP A 1104 -53.52 -35.58 4.29
C TRP A 1104 -52.50 -36.11 3.26
N CYS A 1105 -52.89 -36.08 1.98
CA CYS A 1105 -52.07 -36.54 0.86
C CYS A 1105 -51.12 -35.46 0.31
N SER A 1106 -51.38 -34.17 0.59
CA SER A 1106 -50.54 -33.06 0.12
C SER A 1106 -49.21 -32.97 0.89
N TRP A 1107 -49.17 -33.45 2.13
CA TRP A 1107 -47.95 -33.48 2.94
C TRP A 1107 -47.15 -34.78 2.79
N PRO A 1108 -45.81 -34.70 2.64
CA PRO A 1108 -44.96 -35.87 2.81
C PRO A 1108 -45.04 -36.38 4.27
N PRO A 1109 -44.89 -37.70 4.51
CA PRO A 1109 -45.16 -38.32 5.82
C PRO A 1109 -44.42 -37.68 6.99
N GLU A 1110 -43.20 -37.18 6.75
CA GLU A 1110 -42.27 -36.65 7.74
C GLU A 1110 -42.54 -35.19 8.13
N MET A 1111 -43.24 -34.41 7.29
CA MET A 1111 -43.47 -32.97 7.52
C MET A 1111 -44.91 -32.62 7.90
N ARG A 1112 -45.76 -33.62 8.18
CA ARG A 1112 -47.18 -33.37 8.52
C ARG A 1112 -47.30 -32.49 9.78
N PRO A 1113 -48.06 -31.38 9.74
CA PRO A 1113 -48.15 -30.47 10.87
C PRO A 1113 -49.07 -31.04 11.97
N ALA A 1114 -48.82 -30.62 13.21
CA ALA A 1114 -49.61 -31.03 14.38
C ALA A 1114 -51.12 -30.75 14.19
N GLU A 1115 -51.50 -29.61 13.59
CA GLU A 1115 -52.90 -29.26 13.36
C GLU A 1115 -53.59 -30.23 12.38
N LEU A 1116 -52.88 -30.82 11.41
CA LEU A 1116 -53.46 -31.83 10.52
C LEU A 1116 -53.76 -33.13 11.28
N PHE A 1117 -52.82 -33.60 12.10
CA PHE A 1117 -53.06 -34.74 13.00
C PHE A 1117 -54.23 -34.48 13.93
N PHE A 1118 -54.33 -33.25 14.44
CA PHE A 1118 -55.46 -32.83 15.23
C PHE A 1118 -56.74 -32.88 14.40
N GLN A 1119 -56.85 -32.22 13.26
CA GLN A 1119 -58.09 -32.24 12.46
C GLN A 1119 -58.54 -33.65 12.02
N MET A 1120 -57.61 -34.57 11.78
CA MET A 1120 -57.92 -35.98 11.50
C MET A 1120 -58.67 -36.70 12.64
N HIS A 1121 -58.50 -36.26 13.90
CA HIS A 1121 -59.27 -36.81 15.02
C HIS A 1121 -60.78 -36.53 14.89
N LEU A 1122 -61.16 -35.40 14.29
CA LEU A 1122 -62.56 -35.01 14.09
C LEU A 1122 -63.22 -35.90 13.04
N LEU A 1123 -62.51 -36.22 11.95
CA LEU A 1123 -62.98 -37.19 10.95
C LEU A 1123 -63.11 -38.60 11.55
N ALA A 1124 -62.11 -39.04 12.31
CA ALA A 1124 -62.12 -40.35 12.98
C ALA A 1124 -63.26 -40.46 14.02
N LYS A 1125 -63.68 -39.35 14.63
CA LYS A 1125 -64.81 -39.32 15.56
C LYS A 1125 -66.16 -39.45 14.86
N GLN A 1126 -66.30 -38.92 13.64
CA GLN A 1126 -67.55 -38.91 12.87
C GLN A 1126 -67.79 -40.20 12.06
N SER A 1127 -66.75 -40.99 11.76
CA SER A 1127 -66.86 -42.22 10.97
C SER A 1127 -67.43 -43.43 11.72
N LYS A 1128 -67.84 -43.28 13.00
CA LYS A 1128 -68.53 -44.33 13.76
C LYS A 1128 -70.01 -44.48 13.36
N SER A 1129 -70.28 -44.91 12.12
CA SER A 1129 -71.54 -45.61 11.77
C SER A 1129 -71.47 -46.22 10.37
N GLY A 1130 -71.39 -47.56 10.28
CA GLY A 1130 -71.65 -48.33 9.06
C GLY A 1130 -70.52 -49.31 8.69
N PRO A 1131 -70.77 -50.64 8.64
CA PRO A 1131 -69.73 -51.66 8.45
C PRO A 1131 -69.33 -51.88 6.97
N ASN A 1132 -69.53 -50.89 6.08
CA ASN A 1132 -69.23 -51.02 4.65
C ASN A 1132 -68.75 -49.69 4.05
N THR A 1133 -67.54 -49.23 4.40
CA THR A 1133 -66.73 -48.37 3.52
C THR A 1133 -65.26 -48.74 3.65
N SER A 1134 -64.68 -49.14 2.52
CA SER A 1134 -63.28 -49.50 2.34
C SER A 1134 -62.33 -48.32 2.60
N ALA A 1135 -61.29 -48.57 3.40
CA ALA A 1135 -59.94 -48.00 3.30
C ALA A 1135 -59.79 -46.45 3.26
N HIS A 1136 -60.22 -45.76 4.31
CA HIS A 1136 -59.85 -44.34 4.51
C HIS A 1136 -58.89 -44.14 5.70
N VAL A 1137 -57.95 -43.19 5.58
CA VAL A 1137 -56.78 -43.09 6.47
C VAL A 1137 -57.16 -42.81 7.93
N GLU A 1138 -58.24 -42.05 8.14
CA GLU A 1138 -58.79 -41.70 9.45
C GLU A 1138 -59.20 -42.94 10.28
N SER A 1139 -59.50 -44.07 9.65
CA SER A 1139 -59.93 -45.31 10.32
C SER A 1139 -58.79 -46.14 10.92
N TYR A 1140 -57.53 -45.86 10.55
CA TYR A 1140 -56.37 -46.63 11.04
C TYR A 1140 -55.99 -46.35 12.50
N GLN A 1141 -56.46 -45.25 13.09
CA GLN A 1141 -56.12 -44.87 14.47
C GLN A 1141 -57.33 -44.33 15.23
N SER A 1142 -57.37 -44.56 16.55
CA SER A 1142 -58.39 -43.99 17.41
C SER A 1142 -58.26 -42.45 17.46
N PRO A 1143 -59.37 -41.70 17.67
CA PRO A 1143 -59.32 -40.25 17.83
C PRO A 1143 -58.29 -39.78 18.89
N GLU A 1144 -58.11 -40.55 19.97
CA GLU A 1144 -57.09 -40.28 21.00
C GLU A 1144 -55.65 -40.35 20.43
N LYS A 1145 -55.33 -41.37 19.63
CA LYS A 1145 -53.99 -41.54 19.03
C LYS A 1145 -53.65 -40.42 18.05
N TRP A 1146 -54.64 -39.94 17.30
CA TRP A 1146 -54.49 -38.77 16.44
C TRP A 1146 -54.13 -37.51 17.23
N VAL A 1147 -54.85 -37.25 18.34
CA VAL A 1147 -54.55 -36.10 19.22
C VAL A 1147 -53.20 -36.25 19.92
N LEU A 1148 -52.82 -37.45 20.36
CA LEU A 1148 -51.49 -37.72 20.94
C LEU A 1148 -50.36 -37.45 19.95
N ARG A 1149 -50.51 -37.83 18.67
CA ARG A 1149 -49.52 -37.52 17.63
C ARG A 1149 -49.40 -36.01 17.39
N ALA A 1150 -50.51 -35.29 17.40
CA ALA A 1150 -50.50 -33.82 17.33
C ALA A 1150 -49.74 -33.20 18.51
N ILE A 1151 -49.93 -33.72 19.72
CA ILE A 1151 -49.19 -33.28 20.93
C ILE A 1151 -47.70 -33.60 20.82
N HIS A 1152 -47.33 -34.78 20.32
CA HIS A 1152 -45.92 -35.13 20.10
C HIS A 1152 -45.25 -34.21 19.08
N THR A 1153 -45.97 -33.77 18.04
CA THR A 1153 -45.44 -32.84 17.04
C THR A 1153 -45.41 -31.38 17.54
N ASN A 1154 -46.38 -30.96 18.36
CA ASN A 1154 -46.36 -29.64 18.99
C ASN A 1154 -46.90 -29.68 20.43
N PRO A 1155 -46.03 -29.93 21.43
CA PRO A 1155 -46.46 -30.08 22.82
C PRO A 1155 -46.86 -28.75 23.48
N SER A 1156 -46.54 -27.61 22.87
CA SER A 1156 -46.82 -26.27 23.43
C SER A 1156 -48.29 -25.85 23.31
N CYS A 1157 -49.09 -26.51 22.47
CA CYS A 1157 -50.47 -26.10 22.19
C CYS A 1157 -51.47 -26.66 23.23
N ILE A 1158 -51.94 -25.79 24.12
CA ILE A 1158 -52.89 -26.12 25.21
C ILE A 1158 -54.22 -26.71 24.68
N ARG A 1159 -54.63 -26.34 23.46
CA ARG A 1159 -55.88 -26.83 22.82
C ARG A 1159 -55.88 -28.36 22.67
N TYR A 1160 -54.74 -28.93 22.27
CA TYR A 1160 -54.64 -30.37 22.03
C TYR A 1160 -54.73 -31.15 23.34
N TRP A 1161 -54.06 -30.66 24.38
CA TRP A 1161 -54.13 -31.23 25.73
C TRP A 1161 -55.54 -31.18 26.33
N LYS A 1162 -56.26 -30.05 26.18
CA LYS A 1162 -57.66 -29.93 26.64
C LYS A 1162 -58.60 -30.93 25.95
N VAL A 1163 -58.40 -31.18 24.66
CA VAL A 1163 -59.21 -32.16 23.91
C VAL A 1163 -58.83 -33.59 24.23
N LEU A 1164 -57.54 -33.89 24.43
CA LEU A 1164 -57.10 -35.19 24.93
C LEU A 1164 -57.73 -35.49 26.29
N GLN A 1165 -57.74 -34.51 27.21
CA GLN A 1165 -58.38 -34.65 28.52
C GLN A 1165 -59.88 -34.97 28.39
N LYS A 1166 -60.60 -34.31 27.48
CA LYS A 1166 -62.03 -34.57 27.19
C LYS A 1166 -62.30 -35.90 26.46
N LEU A 1167 -61.31 -36.51 25.82
CA LEU A 1167 -61.44 -37.81 25.15
C LEU A 1167 -61.12 -38.97 26.10
N ILE A 1168 -60.33 -38.71 27.15
CA ILE A 1168 -59.94 -39.70 28.17
C ILE A 1168 -60.96 -39.76 29.33
N THR A 1169 -61.64 -38.65 29.63
CA THR A 1169 -62.83 -38.61 30.53
C THR A 1169 -64.08 -39.06 29.81
#